data_AF-A0A9W6W1G0-F1
#
_entry.id   AF-A0A9W6W1G0-F1
#
_cell.length_a   1.000
_cell.length_b   1.000
_cell.length_c   1.000
_cell.angle_alpha   90.00
_cell.angle_beta   90.00
_cell.angle_gamma   90.00
#
_symmetry.space_group_name_H-M   'P 1'
#
loop_
_entity.id
_entity.type
_entity.pdbx_description
1 polymer ?
#
loop_
_entity_poly.entity_id
_entity_poly.type
_entity_poly.pdbx_seq_one_letter_code
_entity_poly.pdbx_strand_id
1 'polypeptide(L)'
;MQELIQFDRLYDDGESLSSPSGRFVLRYDADGVATVTDQSTGEVRWRAGEPDRPVAGRFLLGSGGAIQVESADDRYEVLWRSGYAAPEARALVLTDDGDFELLDGQRVRLLNSRTGPVDSAALGDAAPVAAITGDRYLLREGGKRRHVVVRNPDGSLQVSMSAPGYGWSHTLIAPLVQWMERQPDTLLTWRILPYDGRKTRELCLVDAEGEPLWRDDMRGLTPAPPPARPHVYGGPELGRGGRLRHQSLTSISGVYTLVHQDDGNLVLYYNPERRAVWATDTWWAGDGWTDLTEDGELVVRNLCGGPVWRSGTAGSDAQWLVVDDEGGIALLDDAGTAVWEVRTGPHAPAPVADVARGSVLRRGETLRRQSLTSVDGGTVLAHRDDCRIVLYGEDGRWLWNSHFGDDGRTHLTLDDDGMLRLRADDGSSALDLGGPGDELVVGRESVVLRREDGTVVWREGEPAATAEEDHTSWLERLNDEAYCVTVIHDVEPDEALRRLGAEPSQVTTGTWVDLMERADLEEAEPNTTVAAFALGPHTLLVEDNGYRAVNDPALSAGTFAVSSYMSVNADFGFIVSRDGEEVDNFGENGDGEVHSPEARRALEEMDAEDVLDTAFEHDIELLCRVAGVRPTVADVSGTARLAILDEY
;
A
#
# COMPACT_ATOMS: atom_id res chain seq x y z
N MET A 1 18.35 -5.98 21.97
CA MET A 1 19.26 -6.65 22.92
C MET A 1 20.16 -7.58 22.14
N GLN A 2 21.49 -7.41 22.23
CA GLN A 2 22.44 -8.37 21.66
C GLN A 2 22.67 -9.51 22.66
N GLU A 3 22.99 -10.70 22.16
CA GLU A 3 23.33 -11.87 22.97
C GLU A 3 24.50 -12.61 22.33
N LEU A 4 25.29 -13.30 23.15
CA LEU A 4 26.33 -14.20 22.68
C LEU A 4 25.82 -15.64 22.84
N ILE A 5 25.61 -16.33 21.73
CA ILE A 5 25.13 -17.72 21.72
C ILE A 5 26.28 -18.65 22.12
N GLN A 6 25.94 -19.77 22.73
CA GLN A 6 26.91 -20.80 23.07
C GLN A 6 27.76 -21.18 21.84
N PHE A 7 29.08 -21.22 22.05
CA PHE A 7 30.13 -21.42 21.04
C PHE A 7 30.48 -20.22 20.17
N ASP A 8 29.63 -19.20 20.11
CA ASP A 8 29.97 -17.95 19.43
C ASP A 8 30.97 -17.17 20.27
N ARG A 9 31.86 -16.48 19.56
CA ARG A 9 32.96 -15.71 20.14
C ARG A 9 32.72 -14.25 19.84
N LEU A 10 33.03 -13.40 20.82
CA LEU A 10 33.22 -11.98 20.55
C LEU A 10 34.58 -11.82 19.86
N TYR A 11 34.65 -11.17 18.71
CA TYR A 11 35.90 -10.92 17.99
C TYR A 11 36.37 -9.45 18.12
N ASP A 12 37.66 -9.21 17.82
CA ASP A 12 38.35 -7.92 18.03
C ASP A 12 38.15 -6.92 16.85
N ASP A 13 37.39 -7.31 15.84
CA ASP A 13 37.05 -6.57 14.63
C ASP A 13 35.91 -5.54 14.84
N GLY A 14 35.78 -5.04 16.07
CA GLY A 14 34.80 -4.00 16.44
C GLY A 14 33.46 -4.55 16.91
N GLU A 15 33.32 -5.87 17.07
CA GLU A 15 32.15 -6.46 17.71
C GLU A 15 32.04 -6.04 19.18
N SER A 16 30.81 -5.83 19.62
CA SER A 16 30.51 -5.54 21.02
C SER A 16 29.18 -6.17 21.41
N LEU A 17 29.03 -6.42 22.71
CA LEU A 17 27.79 -6.86 23.32
C LEU A 17 27.32 -5.75 24.25
N SER A 18 26.22 -5.07 23.89
CA SER A 18 25.69 -3.95 24.67
C SER A 18 24.52 -4.34 25.55
N SER A 19 24.45 -3.76 26.75
CA SER A 19 23.26 -3.82 27.60
C SER A 19 22.09 -3.10 26.94
N PRO A 20 20.84 -3.33 27.37
CA PRO A 20 19.69 -2.81 26.64
C PRO A 20 19.59 -1.29 26.57
N SER A 21 19.97 -0.59 27.63
CA SER A 21 20.08 0.88 27.63
C SER A 21 21.28 1.40 26.84
N GLY A 22 22.19 0.53 26.40
CA GLY A 22 23.50 0.88 25.84
C GLY A 22 24.49 1.43 26.86
N ARG A 23 24.10 1.52 28.14
CA ARG A 23 24.97 2.03 29.21
C ARG A 23 26.19 1.16 29.42
N PHE A 24 26.06 -0.15 29.41
CA PHE A 24 27.19 -1.06 29.58
C PHE A 24 27.52 -1.73 28.25
N VAL A 25 28.79 -1.73 27.89
CA VAL A 25 29.27 -2.35 26.65
C VAL A 25 30.42 -3.28 26.95
N LEU A 26 30.27 -4.55 26.58
CA LEU A 26 31.33 -5.54 26.54
C LEU A 26 32.05 -5.45 25.19
N ARG A 27 33.36 -5.17 25.21
CA ARG A 27 34.24 -5.13 24.04
C ARG A 27 35.68 -5.39 24.45
N TYR A 28 36.56 -5.61 23.48
CA TYR A 28 38.00 -5.67 23.74
C TYR A 28 38.60 -4.29 24.03
N ASP A 29 39.52 -4.26 25.00
CA ASP A 29 40.41 -3.12 25.20
C ASP A 29 41.67 -3.23 24.32
N ALA A 30 42.57 -2.25 24.43
CA ALA A 30 43.78 -2.19 23.60
C ALA A 30 44.76 -3.37 23.83
N ASP A 31 44.60 -4.10 24.93
CA ASP A 31 45.43 -5.26 25.27
C ASP A 31 44.76 -6.58 24.86
N GLY A 32 43.61 -6.53 24.17
CA GLY A 32 42.84 -7.70 23.73
C GLY A 32 42.09 -8.39 24.87
N VAL A 33 41.82 -7.68 25.97
CA VAL A 33 41.04 -8.19 27.12
C VAL A 33 39.58 -7.78 26.95
N ALA A 34 38.66 -8.72 27.09
CA ALA A 34 37.24 -8.39 27.08
C ALA A 34 36.86 -7.62 28.37
N THR A 35 36.26 -6.45 28.22
CA THR A 35 35.92 -5.55 29.33
C THR A 35 34.50 -5.03 29.23
N VAL A 36 33.81 -4.89 30.38
CA VAL A 36 32.53 -4.18 30.47
C VAL A 36 32.80 -2.75 30.89
N THR A 37 32.43 -1.79 30.04
CA THR A 37 32.61 -0.35 30.29
C THR A 37 31.27 0.34 30.47
N ASP A 38 31.14 1.16 31.53
CA ASP A 38 30.02 2.08 31.71
C ASP A 38 30.21 3.32 30.80
N GLN A 39 29.45 3.41 29.73
CA GLN A 39 29.53 4.49 28.74
C GLN A 39 29.21 5.87 29.32
N SER A 40 28.44 5.94 30.42
CA SER A 40 28.10 7.22 31.05
C SER A 40 29.26 7.84 31.83
N THR A 41 30.20 7.01 32.31
CA THR A 41 31.33 7.44 33.15
C THR A 41 32.70 7.18 32.53
N GLY A 42 32.77 6.29 31.54
CA GLY A 42 34.02 5.75 30.99
C GLY A 42 34.70 4.72 31.90
N GLU A 43 34.08 4.32 33.01
CA GLU A 43 34.67 3.41 33.99
C GLU A 43 34.58 1.94 33.51
N VAL A 44 35.69 1.21 33.59
CA VAL A 44 35.70 -0.24 33.37
C VAL A 44 35.20 -0.94 34.64
N ARG A 45 34.03 -1.57 34.55
CA ARG A 45 33.38 -2.28 35.66
C ARG A 45 33.83 -3.72 35.82
N TRP A 46 34.26 -4.34 34.73
CA TRP A 46 34.65 -5.74 34.72
C TRP A 46 35.71 -6.00 33.64
N ARG A 47 36.63 -6.93 33.89
CA ARG A 47 37.63 -7.43 32.95
C ARG A 47 37.69 -8.95 32.98
N ALA A 48 37.89 -9.58 31.82
CA ALA A 48 38.10 -11.01 31.74
C ALA A 48 39.43 -11.41 32.40
N GLY A 49 39.40 -12.43 33.25
CA GLY A 49 40.54 -12.85 34.07
C GLY A 49 40.30 -12.66 35.57
N GLU A 50 41.38 -12.80 36.33
CA GLU A 50 41.37 -12.44 37.76
C GLU A 50 41.56 -10.93 37.91
N PRO A 51 41.09 -10.28 38.99
CA PRO A 51 41.21 -8.83 39.18
C PRO A 51 42.64 -8.28 39.00
N ASP A 52 43.64 -9.04 39.44
CA ASP A 52 45.07 -8.68 39.35
C ASP A 52 45.79 -9.32 38.15
N ARG A 53 45.08 -10.14 37.35
CA ARG A 53 45.64 -10.89 36.23
C ARG A 53 44.59 -11.02 35.11
N PRO A 54 44.39 -9.96 34.31
CA PRO A 54 43.51 -10.02 33.15
C PRO A 54 44.04 -11.00 32.10
N VAL A 55 43.13 -11.56 31.32
CA VAL A 55 43.43 -12.58 30.32
C VAL A 55 42.90 -12.15 28.96
N ALA A 56 43.83 -11.94 28.03
CA ALA A 56 43.52 -11.65 26.64
C ALA A 56 43.25 -12.94 25.86
N GLY A 57 42.30 -12.90 24.93
CA GLY A 57 41.91 -14.05 24.12
C GLY A 57 40.46 -13.96 23.66
N ARG A 58 39.95 -15.03 23.03
CA ARG A 58 38.60 -15.06 22.47
C ARG A 58 37.58 -15.33 23.57
N PHE A 59 36.71 -14.36 23.84
CA PHE A 59 35.63 -14.43 24.84
C PHE A 59 34.41 -15.18 24.28
N LEU A 60 33.90 -16.17 25.02
CA LEU A 60 32.71 -16.95 24.63
C LEU A 60 31.92 -17.54 25.82
N LEU A 61 30.70 -17.98 25.53
CA LEU A 61 29.97 -18.95 26.35
C LEU A 61 30.28 -20.38 25.86
N GLY A 62 31.04 -21.15 26.65
CA GLY A 62 31.50 -22.48 26.20
C GLY A 62 30.57 -23.65 26.55
N SER A 63 30.99 -24.87 26.19
CA SER A 63 30.19 -26.12 26.29
C SER A 63 29.67 -26.46 27.69
N GLY A 64 30.38 -26.08 28.74
CA GLY A 64 29.95 -26.27 30.14
C GLY A 64 29.03 -25.17 30.67
N GLY A 65 28.60 -24.24 29.82
CA GLY A 65 27.80 -23.09 30.21
C GLY A 65 28.51 -22.13 31.17
N ALA A 66 29.84 -22.09 31.09
CA ALA A 66 30.66 -21.09 31.74
C ALA A 66 31.12 -20.06 30.71
N ILE A 67 31.30 -18.82 31.14
CA ILE A 67 32.01 -17.80 30.36
C ILE A 67 33.49 -18.15 30.38
N GLN A 68 34.13 -18.09 29.22
CA GLN A 68 35.49 -18.55 29.02
C GLN A 68 36.26 -17.61 28.11
N VAL A 69 37.58 -17.60 28.28
CA VAL A 69 38.51 -17.01 27.33
C VAL A 69 39.36 -18.14 26.76
N GLU A 70 39.33 -18.29 25.44
CA GLU A 70 40.17 -19.22 24.69
C GLU A 70 41.39 -18.52 24.10
N SER A 71 42.44 -19.28 23.83
CA SER A 71 43.61 -18.79 23.10
C SER A 71 43.19 -18.27 21.73
N ALA A 72 43.88 -17.21 21.27
CA ALA A 72 43.63 -16.62 19.97
C ALA A 72 44.16 -17.48 18.79
N ASP A 73 44.91 -18.54 19.09
CA ASP A 73 45.45 -19.49 18.10
C ASP A 73 44.44 -20.61 17.77
N ASP A 74 44.73 -21.39 16.72
CA ASP A 74 43.85 -22.48 16.25
C ASP A 74 43.77 -23.68 17.20
N ARG A 75 44.37 -23.58 18.39
CA ARG A 75 44.36 -24.65 19.40
C ARG A 75 43.20 -24.54 20.38
N TYR A 76 42.50 -23.40 20.42
CA TYR A 76 41.31 -23.17 21.25
C TYR A 76 41.51 -23.57 22.73
N GLU A 77 42.69 -23.29 23.27
CA GLU A 77 43.03 -23.63 24.65
C GLU A 77 42.30 -22.69 25.62
N VAL A 78 41.58 -23.24 26.59
CA VAL A 78 40.86 -22.42 27.58
C VAL A 78 41.85 -21.79 28.56
N LEU A 79 42.06 -20.49 28.44
CA LEU A 79 42.98 -19.69 29.25
C LEU A 79 42.36 -19.28 30.60
N TRP A 80 41.05 -19.06 30.64
CA TRP A 80 40.32 -18.63 31.84
C TRP A 80 38.85 -19.03 31.79
N ARG A 81 38.24 -19.20 32.98
CA ARG A 81 36.81 -19.48 33.18
C ARG A 81 36.27 -18.58 34.29
N SER A 82 35.02 -18.15 34.19
CA SER A 82 34.38 -17.25 35.17
C SER A 82 34.16 -17.81 36.58
N GLY A 83 34.43 -19.10 36.82
CA GLY A 83 34.25 -19.75 38.12
C GLY A 83 32.78 -20.08 38.46
N TYR A 84 31.82 -19.54 37.71
CA TYR A 84 30.42 -19.93 37.72
C TYR A 84 30.02 -20.52 36.37
N ALA A 85 29.07 -21.45 36.38
CA ALA A 85 28.58 -22.12 35.19
C ALA A 85 27.12 -22.53 35.35
N ALA A 86 26.38 -22.49 34.25
CA ALA A 86 25.05 -23.07 34.15
C ALA A 86 25.06 -24.07 32.99
N PRO A 87 25.20 -25.40 33.22
CA PRO A 87 25.44 -26.38 32.16
C PRO A 87 24.43 -26.38 31.01
N GLU A 88 23.20 -25.95 31.27
CA GLU A 88 22.13 -25.86 30.27
C GLU A 88 22.14 -24.53 29.50
N ALA A 89 23.03 -23.59 29.85
CA ALA A 89 23.09 -22.27 29.24
C ALA A 89 23.44 -22.35 27.76
N ARG A 90 22.62 -21.66 26.96
CA ARG A 90 22.73 -21.53 25.51
C ARG A 90 22.97 -20.10 25.06
N ALA A 91 22.72 -19.11 25.91
CA ALA A 91 22.95 -17.70 25.60
C ALA A 91 23.50 -16.95 26.81
N LEU A 92 24.28 -15.92 26.52
CA LEU A 92 24.84 -14.95 27.45
C LEU A 92 24.32 -13.56 27.08
N VAL A 93 23.82 -12.81 28.07
CA VAL A 93 23.33 -11.43 27.91
C VAL A 93 24.02 -10.51 28.91
N LEU A 94 24.30 -9.27 28.52
CA LEU A 94 24.75 -8.19 29.41
C LEU A 94 23.55 -7.36 29.87
N THR A 95 23.40 -7.15 31.19
CA THR A 95 22.26 -6.42 31.77
C THR A 95 22.56 -4.94 31.98
N ASP A 96 21.51 -4.14 32.25
CA ASP A 96 21.64 -2.72 32.61
C ASP A 96 22.15 -2.48 34.04
N ASP A 97 22.44 -3.55 34.79
CA ASP A 97 23.20 -3.50 36.04
C ASP A 97 24.72 -3.74 35.80
N GLY A 98 25.11 -4.05 34.56
CA GLY A 98 26.48 -4.43 34.22
C GLY A 98 26.83 -5.88 34.53
N ASP A 99 25.83 -6.72 34.80
CA ASP A 99 26.00 -8.15 35.08
C ASP A 99 25.86 -9.00 33.81
N PHE A 100 26.41 -10.20 33.85
CA PHE A 100 26.11 -11.27 32.89
C PHE A 100 24.95 -12.15 33.35
N GLU A 101 24.03 -12.47 32.45
CA GLU A 101 23.00 -13.49 32.63
C GLU A 101 23.21 -14.67 31.68
N LEU A 102 23.12 -15.88 32.23
CA LEU A 102 23.17 -17.13 31.48
C LEU A 102 21.75 -17.67 31.34
N LEU A 103 21.33 -17.88 30.10
CA LEU A 103 19.97 -18.30 29.75
C LEU A 103 19.99 -19.68 29.09
N ASP A 104 18.96 -20.49 29.32
CA ASP A 104 18.78 -21.77 28.65
C ASP A 104 18.38 -21.60 27.16
N GLY A 105 18.16 -22.71 26.46
CA GLY A 105 17.73 -22.69 25.05
C GLY A 105 16.34 -22.09 24.79
N GLN A 106 15.58 -21.80 25.83
CA GLN A 106 14.28 -21.12 25.78
C GLN A 106 14.33 -19.71 26.37
N ARG A 107 15.54 -19.20 26.62
CA ARG A 107 15.84 -17.92 27.27
C ARG A 107 15.36 -17.79 28.72
N VAL A 108 15.08 -18.90 29.40
CA VAL A 108 14.83 -18.90 30.84
C VAL A 108 16.14 -18.64 31.56
N ARG A 109 16.14 -17.71 32.52
CA ARG A 109 17.31 -17.35 33.29
C ARG A 109 17.74 -18.50 34.19
N LEU A 110 19.00 -18.91 34.06
CA LEU A 110 19.62 -19.96 34.87
C LEU A 110 20.54 -19.39 35.95
N LEU A 111 21.25 -18.30 35.63
CA LEU A 111 22.26 -17.72 36.50
C LEU A 111 22.47 -16.24 36.18
N ASN A 112 22.65 -15.42 37.21
CA ASN A 112 23.20 -14.08 37.09
C ASN A 112 24.58 -14.05 37.75
N SER A 113 25.57 -13.45 37.08
CA SER A 113 26.97 -13.46 37.50
C SER A 113 27.23 -12.83 38.88
N ARG A 114 26.36 -11.91 39.32
CA ARG A 114 26.45 -11.25 40.62
C ARG A 114 25.65 -11.99 41.69
N THR A 115 24.44 -12.47 41.39
CA THR A 115 23.56 -13.09 42.39
C THR A 115 23.65 -14.61 42.43
N GLY A 116 24.30 -15.25 41.46
CA GLY A 116 24.44 -16.70 41.35
C GLY A 116 23.25 -17.38 40.63
N PRO A 117 23.09 -18.69 40.84
CA PRO A 117 22.00 -19.47 40.24
C PRO A 117 20.62 -18.90 40.56
N VAL A 118 19.73 -18.93 39.57
CA VAL A 118 18.36 -18.42 39.68
C VAL A 118 17.38 -19.59 39.65
N ASP A 119 16.51 -19.67 40.65
CA ASP A 119 15.45 -20.69 40.72
C ASP A 119 14.21 -20.20 39.96
N SER A 120 14.25 -20.34 38.64
CA SER A 120 13.19 -19.84 37.75
C SER A 120 11.93 -20.71 37.81
N ALA A 121 10.78 -20.11 38.06
CA ALA A 121 9.50 -20.81 38.27
C ALA A 121 8.48 -20.57 37.15
N ALA A 122 7.86 -21.64 36.67
CA ALA A 122 6.76 -21.57 35.71
C ALA A 122 5.46 -21.08 36.38
N LEU A 123 4.75 -20.17 35.73
CA LEU A 123 3.46 -19.61 36.16
C LEU A 123 2.25 -20.44 35.72
N GLY A 124 2.44 -21.39 34.81
CA GLY A 124 1.36 -22.05 34.07
C GLY A 124 1.07 -21.38 32.73
N ASP A 125 -0.07 -21.69 32.13
CA ASP A 125 -0.43 -21.27 30.76
C ASP A 125 -1.23 -19.96 30.68
N ALA A 126 -1.56 -19.37 31.84
CA ALA A 126 -2.17 -18.04 31.97
C ALA A 126 -1.61 -17.30 33.20
N ALA A 127 -1.25 -16.02 33.06
CA ALA A 127 -0.82 -15.18 34.18
C ALA A 127 -0.96 -13.68 33.86
N PRO A 128 -1.11 -12.80 34.87
CA PRO A 128 -0.94 -11.36 34.67
C PRO A 128 0.45 -11.06 34.10
N VAL A 129 0.56 -10.11 33.17
CA VAL A 129 1.84 -9.77 32.53
C VAL A 129 2.90 -9.33 33.55
N ALA A 130 2.49 -8.59 34.57
CA ALA A 130 3.36 -8.16 35.67
C ALA A 130 3.89 -9.32 36.53
N ALA A 131 3.25 -10.49 36.51
CA ALA A 131 3.72 -11.68 37.21
C ALA A 131 4.88 -12.37 36.47
N ILE A 132 5.00 -12.15 35.16
CA ILE A 132 6.13 -12.63 34.34
C ILE A 132 7.32 -11.71 34.63
N THR A 133 8.32 -12.26 35.31
CA THR A 133 9.49 -11.55 35.85
C THR A 133 10.76 -12.25 35.37
N GLY A 134 11.94 -11.76 35.76
CA GLY A 134 13.22 -12.38 35.34
C GLY A 134 13.41 -13.81 35.84
N ASP A 135 12.69 -14.19 36.89
CA ASP A 135 12.71 -15.50 37.55
C ASP A 135 11.34 -16.22 37.49
N ARG A 136 10.31 -15.64 36.86
CA ARG A 136 9.02 -16.30 36.65
C ARG A 136 8.54 -16.15 35.22
N TYR A 137 8.15 -17.25 34.60
CA TYR A 137 7.84 -17.28 33.18
C TYR A 137 6.51 -17.97 32.89
N LEU A 138 5.83 -17.57 31.80
CA LEU A 138 4.64 -18.28 31.33
C LEU A 138 5.08 -19.57 30.63
N LEU A 139 4.43 -20.68 30.95
CA LEU A 139 4.76 -21.99 30.36
C LEU A 139 3.49 -22.70 29.94
N ARG A 140 3.43 -23.06 28.67
CA ARG A 140 2.41 -23.97 28.16
C ARG A 140 3.04 -25.20 27.52
N GLU A 141 2.78 -26.36 28.10
CA GLU A 141 3.17 -27.65 27.55
C GLU A 141 1.96 -28.37 26.95
N GLY A 142 2.11 -28.88 25.73
CA GLY A 142 1.04 -29.65 25.08
C GLY A 142 1.56 -30.55 23.97
N GLY A 143 1.48 -31.85 24.20
CA GLY A 143 1.97 -32.87 23.26
C GLY A 143 3.48 -32.74 23.04
N LYS A 144 3.89 -32.47 21.80
CA LYS A 144 5.30 -32.26 21.42
C LYS A 144 5.73 -30.79 21.42
N ARG A 145 4.85 -29.84 21.75
CA ARG A 145 5.13 -28.41 21.69
C ARG A 145 5.17 -27.81 23.08
N ARG A 146 6.18 -26.98 23.32
CA ARG A 146 6.35 -26.20 24.53
C ARG A 146 6.45 -24.73 24.15
N HIS A 147 5.60 -23.89 24.74
CA HIS A 147 5.61 -22.44 24.55
C HIS A 147 6.03 -21.79 25.85
N VAL A 148 6.93 -20.80 25.75
CA VAL A 148 7.51 -20.10 26.89
C VAL A 148 7.41 -18.60 26.62
N VAL A 149 7.03 -17.83 27.64
CA VAL A 149 7.12 -16.37 27.62
C VAL A 149 7.98 -15.93 28.80
N VAL A 150 9.14 -15.32 28.49
CA VAL A 150 10.09 -14.81 29.49
C VAL A 150 10.19 -13.30 29.41
N ARG A 151 10.52 -12.65 30.52
CA ARG A 151 10.81 -11.21 30.54
C ARG A 151 12.28 -10.95 30.29
N ASN A 152 12.56 -10.12 29.31
CA ASN A 152 13.89 -9.61 29.02
C ASN A 152 14.22 -8.43 29.97
N PRO A 153 15.50 -8.16 30.26
CA PRO A 153 15.92 -7.03 31.09
C PRO A 153 15.40 -5.64 30.68
N ASP A 154 15.10 -5.41 29.39
CA ASP A 154 14.51 -4.16 28.88
C ASP A 154 12.99 -4.03 29.10
N GLY A 155 12.39 -5.02 29.76
CA GLY A 155 10.95 -5.10 30.01
C GLY A 155 10.14 -5.65 28.84
N SER A 156 10.77 -5.98 27.70
CA SER A 156 10.11 -6.73 26.62
C SER A 156 9.84 -8.18 27.04
N LEU A 157 8.92 -8.86 26.35
CA LEU A 157 8.69 -10.29 26.54
C LEU A 157 9.20 -11.07 25.33
N GLN A 158 10.04 -12.08 25.56
CA GLN A 158 10.37 -13.05 24.53
C GLN A 158 9.33 -14.17 24.53
N VAL A 159 8.70 -14.39 23.39
CA VAL A 159 7.78 -15.51 23.14
C VAL A 159 8.51 -16.55 22.31
N SER A 160 8.55 -17.79 22.79
CA SER A 160 9.27 -18.89 22.15
C SER A 160 8.39 -20.13 22.08
N MET A 161 8.53 -20.88 20.99
CA MET A 161 7.94 -22.21 20.84
C MET A 161 9.00 -23.21 20.41
N SER A 162 9.05 -24.35 21.07
CA SER A 162 9.97 -25.43 20.75
C SER A 162 9.23 -26.76 20.58
N ALA A 163 9.65 -27.55 19.60
CA ALA A 163 9.23 -28.91 19.31
C ALA A 163 10.41 -29.74 18.78
N PRO A 164 10.32 -31.08 18.72
CA PRO A 164 11.37 -31.91 18.15
C PRO A 164 11.68 -31.50 16.69
N GLY A 165 12.91 -31.01 16.46
CA GLY A 165 13.39 -30.60 15.14
C GLY A 165 12.89 -29.24 14.64
N TYR A 166 12.14 -28.48 15.44
CA TYR A 166 11.61 -27.18 15.02
C TYR A 166 11.35 -26.24 16.21
N GLY A 167 11.62 -24.96 16.04
CA GLY A 167 11.27 -23.93 17.01
C GLY A 167 11.31 -22.54 16.38
N TRP A 168 10.69 -21.59 17.05
CA TRP A 168 10.71 -20.18 16.69
C TRP A 168 10.68 -19.32 17.95
N SER A 169 11.07 -18.06 17.80
CA SER A 169 10.92 -17.06 18.86
C SER A 169 10.80 -15.66 18.27
N HIS A 170 10.09 -14.77 18.95
CA HIS A 170 10.02 -13.33 18.65
C HIS A 170 9.80 -12.53 19.94
N THR A 171 9.88 -11.20 19.83
CA THR A 171 9.83 -10.29 20.99
C THR A 171 8.57 -9.43 20.95
N LEU A 172 7.84 -9.37 22.05
CA LEU A 172 6.83 -8.35 22.33
C LEU A 172 7.55 -7.15 22.96
N ILE A 173 7.54 -6.03 22.27
CA ILE A 173 8.32 -4.84 22.65
C ILE A 173 7.86 -4.23 23.99
N ALA A 174 8.78 -3.53 24.67
CA ALA A 174 8.51 -2.96 25.99
C ALA A 174 7.28 -2.01 26.05
N PRO A 175 7.01 -1.11 25.08
CA PRO A 175 5.82 -0.26 25.11
C PRO A 175 4.50 -1.05 25.15
N LEU A 176 4.39 -2.10 24.33
CA LEU A 176 3.24 -3.00 24.33
C LEU A 176 3.09 -3.70 25.68
N VAL A 177 4.19 -4.25 26.23
CA VAL A 177 4.17 -4.95 27.52
C VAL A 177 3.73 -4.01 28.65
N GLN A 178 4.23 -2.77 28.68
CA GLN A 178 3.81 -1.76 29.64
C GLN A 178 2.32 -1.41 29.52
N TRP A 179 1.80 -1.34 28.29
CA TRP A 179 0.35 -1.16 28.09
C TRP A 179 -0.44 -2.35 28.65
N MET A 180 0.00 -3.58 28.41
CA MET A 180 -0.67 -4.78 28.93
C MET A 180 -0.70 -4.79 30.47
N GLU A 181 0.40 -4.41 31.12
CA GLU A 181 0.50 -4.35 32.59
C GLU A 181 -0.45 -3.32 33.23
N ARG A 182 -0.79 -2.27 32.50
CA ARG A 182 -1.72 -1.23 32.97
C ARG A 182 -3.19 -1.63 32.81
N GLN A 183 -3.48 -2.72 32.10
CA GLN A 183 -4.85 -3.20 31.95
C GLN A 183 -5.30 -3.97 33.21
N PRO A 184 -6.34 -3.50 33.93
CA PRO A 184 -6.80 -4.13 35.15
C PRO A 184 -7.42 -5.50 34.87
N ASP A 185 -7.26 -6.44 35.81
CA ASP A 185 -7.92 -7.75 35.78
C ASP A 185 -7.70 -8.56 34.49
N THR A 186 -6.54 -8.40 33.85
CA THR A 186 -6.18 -9.10 32.62
C THR A 186 -5.21 -10.26 32.83
N LEU A 187 -5.26 -11.24 31.92
CA LEU A 187 -4.34 -12.37 31.86
C LEU A 187 -3.74 -12.51 30.47
N LEU A 188 -2.43 -12.73 30.40
CA LEU A 188 -1.75 -13.21 29.21
C LEU A 188 -1.87 -14.73 29.15
N THR A 189 -2.48 -15.26 28.10
CA THR A 189 -2.83 -16.69 27.97
C THR A 189 -2.83 -17.14 26.51
N TRP A 190 -2.84 -18.45 26.29
CA TRP A 190 -2.97 -19.03 24.95
C TRP A 190 -4.44 -19.34 24.61
N ARG A 191 -4.93 -18.87 23.47
CA ARG A 191 -6.30 -19.13 22.97
C ARG A 191 -6.26 -19.75 21.57
N ILE A 192 -7.25 -20.60 21.27
CA ILE A 192 -7.47 -21.09 19.91
C ILE A 192 -8.40 -20.09 19.21
N LEU A 193 -7.85 -19.29 18.30
CA LEU A 193 -8.57 -18.23 17.61
C LEU A 193 -8.61 -18.47 16.10
N PRO A 194 -9.62 -17.91 15.39
CA PRO A 194 -9.63 -17.89 13.94
C PRO A 194 -8.43 -17.08 13.39
N TYR A 195 -7.85 -17.61 12.33
CA TYR A 195 -6.80 -16.99 11.52
C TYR A 195 -6.96 -17.52 10.10
N ASP A 196 -7.24 -16.64 9.14
CA ASP A 196 -7.25 -16.96 7.70
C ASP A 196 -7.94 -18.30 7.34
N GLY A 197 -9.22 -18.42 7.67
CA GLY A 197 -10.03 -19.61 7.39
C GLY A 197 -9.72 -20.86 8.23
N ARG A 198 -8.73 -20.82 9.12
CA ARG A 198 -8.37 -21.91 10.04
C ARG A 198 -8.36 -21.46 11.50
N LYS A 199 -8.15 -22.40 12.42
CA LYS A 199 -7.94 -22.12 13.85
C LYS A 199 -6.47 -22.32 14.19
N THR A 200 -5.87 -21.32 14.82
CA THR A 200 -4.49 -21.34 15.31
C THR A 200 -4.49 -21.05 16.81
N ARG A 201 -3.40 -21.43 17.48
CA ARG A 201 -3.23 -21.11 18.90
C ARG A 201 -2.33 -19.89 19.00
N GLU A 202 -2.90 -18.80 19.49
CA GLU A 202 -2.23 -17.51 19.63
C GLU A 202 -2.08 -17.13 21.09
N LEU A 203 -1.03 -16.38 21.40
CA LEU A 203 -0.87 -15.68 22.66
C LEU A 203 -1.79 -14.45 22.66
N CYS A 204 -2.55 -14.25 23.73
CA CYS A 204 -3.56 -13.20 23.85
C CYS A 204 -3.54 -12.58 25.24
N LEU A 205 -3.78 -11.27 25.31
CA LEU A 205 -4.22 -10.62 26.54
C LEU A 205 -5.75 -10.71 26.58
N VAL A 206 -6.30 -11.27 27.64
CA VAL A 206 -7.75 -11.38 27.84
C VAL A 206 -8.19 -10.64 29.10
N ASP A 207 -9.41 -10.11 29.08
CA ASP A 207 -10.06 -9.54 30.28
C ASP A 207 -10.60 -10.63 31.22
N ALA A 208 -11.33 -10.21 32.26
CA ALA A 208 -11.90 -11.08 33.28
C ALA A 208 -12.97 -12.03 32.71
N GLU A 209 -13.68 -11.59 31.67
CA GLU A 209 -14.68 -12.36 30.93
C GLU A 209 -14.03 -13.35 29.93
N GLY A 210 -12.75 -13.16 29.64
CA GLY A 210 -11.97 -13.99 28.72
C GLY A 210 -11.98 -13.49 27.28
N GLU A 211 -12.51 -12.29 27.04
CA GLU A 211 -12.52 -11.64 25.73
C GLU A 211 -11.12 -11.08 25.40
N PRO A 212 -10.67 -11.19 24.14
CA PRO A 212 -9.32 -10.77 23.77
C PRO A 212 -9.22 -9.24 23.63
N LEU A 213 -8.36 -8.62 24.44
CA LEU A 213 -7.98 -7.21 24.33
C LEU A 213 -6.79 -6.98 23.39
N TRP A 214 -5.99 -8.02 23.18
CA TRP A 214 -4.85 -8.04 22.26
C TRP A 214 -4.51 -9.49 21.91
N ARG A 215 -3.94 -9.72 20.72
CA ARG A 215 -3.34 -11.01 20.35
C ARG A 215 -2.09 -10.81 19.50
N ASP A 216 -1.26 -11.85 19.46
CA ASP A 216 0.06 -11.83 18.83
C ASP A 216 0.00 -11.66 17.31
N ASP A 217 -0.73 -12.54 16.61
CA ASP A 217 -0.92 -12.40 15.17
C ASP A 217 -2.20 -11.60 14.83
N MET A 218 -2.00 -10.33 14.49
CA MET A 218 -3.09 -9.41 14.11
C MET A 218 -3.49 -9.52 12.64
N ARG A 219 -2.71 -10.17 11.76
CA ARG A 219 -2.89 -10.13 10.30
C ARG A 219 -4.13 -10.88 9.79
N GLY A 220 -4.65 -11.80 10.61
CA GLY A 220 -5.87 -12.56 10.31
C GLY A 220 -7.13 -12.07 11.02
N LEU A 221 -7.10 -10.92 11.71
CA LEU A 221 -8.25 -10.32 12.38
C LEU A 221 -8.95 -9.41 11.37
N THR A 222 -10.24 -9.62 11.14
CA THR A 222 -11.10 -8.67 10.40
C THR A 222 -12.25 -8.22 11.29
N PRO A 223 -11.97 -7.58 12.45
CA PRO A 223 -13.04 -6.90 13.16
C PRO A 223 -13.47 -5.75 12.25
N ALA A 224 -14.71 -5.82 11.76
CA ALA A 224 -15.36 -4.63 11.24
C ALA A 224 -15.42 -3.64 12.41
N PRO A 225 -14.70 -2.51 12.34
CA PRO A 225 -14.72 -1.57 13.43
C PRO A 225 -16.16 -1.02 13.54
N PRO A 226 -16.65 -0.67 14.74
CA PRO A 226 -18.04 -0.26 14.91
C PRO A 226 -18.38 0.89 13.95
N PRO A 227 -19.58 0.97 13.37
CA PRO A 227 -19.89 2.00 12.37
C PRO A 227 -19.56 3.40 12.90
N ALA A 228 -18.86 4.19 12.10
CA ALA A 228 -18.50 5.58 12.42
C ALA A 228 -19.45 6.55 11.70
N ARG A 229 -19.61 7.76 12.25
CA ARG A 229 -20.36 8.80 11.55
C ARG A 229 -19.55 9.33 10.36
N PRO A 230 -20.14 9.41 9.16
CA PRO A 230 -19.51 10.07 8.03
C PRO A 230 -19.20 11.53 8.35
N HIS A 231 -18.04 12.01 7.91
CA HIS A 231 -17.63 13.41 8.01
C HIS A 231 -16.85 13.78 6.74
N VAL A 232 -16.46 15.05 6.61
CA VAL A 232 -15.66 15.50 5.47
C VAL A 232 -14.23 14.98 5.65
N TYR A 233 -13.95 13.82 5.08
CA TYR A 233 -12.65 13.17 5.11
C TYR A 233 -11.59 14.01 4.39
N GLY A 234 -10.35 14.04 4.88
CA GLY A 234 -9.27 14.86 4.30
C GLY A 234 -9.44 16.38 4.52
N GLY A 235 -10.51 16.83 5.18
CA GLY A 235 -10.67 18.20 5.69
C GLY A 235 -9.84 18.48 6.94
N PRO A 236 -9.89 19.71 7.50
CA PRO A 236 -9.12 20.06 8.69
C PRO A 236 -9.74 19.53 9.99
N GLU A 237 -10.92 18.91 9.94
CA GLU A 237 -11.69 18.57 11.14
C GLU A 237 -12.37 17.19 11.10
N LEU A 238 -12.50 16.60 12.29
CA LEU A 238 -13.22 15.37 12.57
C LEU A 238 -14.30 15.65 13.61
N GLY A 239 -15.56 15.40 13.25
CA GLY A 239 -16.69 15.58 14.16
C GLY A 239 -16.85 14.44 15.16
N ARG A 240 -17.55 14.74 16.25
CA ARG A 240 -17.95 13.77 17.29
C ARG A 240 -18.65 12.54 16.70
N GLY A 241 -18.25 11.36 17.16
CA GLY A 241 -18.65 10.07 16.62
C GLY A 241 -17.92 9.67 15.33
N GLY A 242 -17.00 10.51 14.84
CA GLY A 242 -16.15 10.24 13.69
C GLY A 242 -14.94 9.37 14.04
N ARG A 243 -14.33 8.81 13.00
CA ARG A 243 -13.14 7.95 13.07
C ARG A 243 -12.10 8.31 12.02
N LEU A 244 -10.82 8.13 12.35
CA LEU A 244 -9.72 8.00 11.40
C LEU A 244 -9.19 6.56 11.41
N ARG A 245 -9.16 5.91 10.25
CA ARG A 245 -8.47 4.63 10.01
C ARG A 245 -7.89 4.63 8.60
N HIS A 246 -6.56 4.62 8.48
CA HIS A 246 -5.84 4.93 7.22
C HIS A 246 -6.15 6.32 6.65
N GLN A 247 -6.79 7.15 7.46
CA GLN A 247 -7.29 8.47 7.09
C GLN A 247 -6.43 9.57 7.68
N SER A 248 -6.60 10.75 7.10
CA SER A 248 -5.91 11.95 7.50
C SER A 248 -6.86 13.14 7.64
N LEU A 249 -6.48 14.08 8.51
CA LEU A 249 -7.00 15.43 8.55
C LEU A 249 -5.92 16.38 8.07
N THR A 250 -6.26 17.34 7.21
CA THR A 250 -5.30 18.27 6.64
C THR A 250 -5.75 19.70 6.84
N SER A 251 -4.86 20.50 7.41
CA SER A 251 -5.01 21.95 7.57
C SER A 251 -5.42 22.63 6.26
N ILE A 252 -6.05 23.81 6.34
CA ILE A 252 -6.59 24.51 5.16
C ILE A 252 -5.48 24.85 4.16
N SER A 253 -4.31 25.27 4.67
CA SER A 253 -3.12 25.54 3.85
C SER A 253 -2.47 24.29 3.26
N GLY A 254 -2.79 23.09 3.76
CA GLY A 254 -2.11 21.86 3.39
C GLY A 254 -0.75 21.64 4.06
N VAL A 255 -0.32 22.56 4.92
CA VAL A 255 1.03 22.54 5.53
C VAL A 255 1.16 21.46 6.61
N TYR A 256 0.07 21.19 7.32
CA TYR A 256 0.00 20.17 8.36
C TYR A 256 -1.02 19.09 8.04
N THR A 257 -0.64 17.84 8.27
CA THR A 257 -1.52 16.67 8.13
C THR A 257 -1.40 15.76 9.35
N LEU A 258 -2.52 15.47 10.00
CA LEU A 258 -2.65 14.46 11.05
C LEU A 258 -3.06 13.14 10.42
N VAL A 259 -2.29 12.08 10.60
CA VAL A 259 -2.49 10.77 9.96
C VAL A 259 -2.62 9.69 11.02
N HIS A 260 -3.64 8.82 10.91
CA HIS A 260 -3.62 7.53 11.59
C HIS A 260 -2.92 6.49 10.71
N GLN A 261 -1.69 6.14 11.08
CA GLN A 261 -0.81 5.26 10.32
C GLN A 261 -1.15 3.78 10.53
N ASP A 262 -0.79 2.92 9.58
CA ASP A 262 -1.02 1.47 9.63
C ASP A 262 -0.38 0.74 10.82
N ASP A 263 0.65 1.34 11.43
CA ASP A 263 1.29 0.81 12.62
C ASP A 263 0.52 1.16 13.91
N GLY A 264 -0.56 1.95 13.79
CA GLY A 264 -1.43 2.35 14.88
C GLY A 264 -1.02 3.65 15.55
N ASN A 265 -0.01 4.34 15.01
CA ASN A 265 0.39 5.65 15.50
C ASN A 265 -0.50 6.76 14.92
N LEU A 266 -0.85 7.74 15.73
CA LEU A 266 -1.49 8.97 15.28
C LEU A 266 -0.43 10.08 15.27
N VAL A 267 -0.12 10.60 14.09
CA VAL A 267 1.05 11.48 13.89
C VAL A 267 0.68 12.76 13.16
N LEU A 268 1.11 13.89 13.70
CA LEU A 268 1.06 15.19 13.02
C LEU A 268 2.35 15.39 12.24
N TYR A 269 2.22 15.65 10.95
CA TYR A 269 3.33 15.98 10.06
C TYR A 269 3.32 17.44 9.68
N TYR A 270 4.51 18.02 9.60
CA TYR A 270 4.79 19.21 8.83
C TYR A 270 5.22 18.79 7.42
N ASN A 271 4.32 18.97 6.46
CA ASN A 271 4.44 18.43 5.11
C ASN A 271 5.64 18.97 4.30
N PRO A 272 6.00 20.27 4.36
CA PRO A 272 7.12 20.82 3.59
C PRO A 272 8.47 20.12 3.85
N GLU A 273 8.75 19.73 5.10
CA GLU A 273 9.96 18.99 5.45
C GLU A 273 9.73 17.48 5.60
N ARG A 274 8.47 17.03 5.48
CA ARG A 274 8.02 15.68 5.76
C ARG A 274 8.40 15.20 7.16
N ARG A 275 8.34 16.09 8.14
CA ARG A 275 8.81 15.86 9.51
C ARG A 275 7.63 15.61 10.44
N ALA A 276 7.68 14.53 11.22
CA ALA A 276 6.75 14.33 12.32
C ALA A 276 7.03 15.39 13.40
N VAL A 277 6.00 16.14 13.79
CA VAL A 277 6.08 17.21 14.79
C VAL A 277 5.41 16.82 16.11
N TRP A 278 4.52 15.83 16.08
CA TRP A 278 3.89 15.23 17.25
C TRP A 278 3.40 13.81 16.92
N ALA A 279 3.37 12.92 17.90
CA ALA A 279 2.85 11.56 17.78
C ALA A 279 2.26 11.04 19.11
N THR A 280 1.39 10.03 19.04
CA THR A 280 0.86 9.32 20.23
C THR A 280 1.78 8.22 20.76
N ASP A 281 2.86 7.89 20.02
CA ASP A 281 3.80 6.80 20.31
C ASP A 281 3.14 5.42 20.40
N THR A 282 2.12 5.19 19.56
CA THR A 282 1.32 3.95 19.51
C THR A 282 1.58 3.08 18.27
N TRP A 283 2.74 3.24 17.62
CA TRP A 283 3.21 2.48 16.45
C TRP A 283 3.25 0.94 16.62
N TRP A 284 3.02 0.45 17.82
CA TRP A 284 2.95 -0.98 18.14
C TRP A 284 1.52 -1.52 18.19
N ALA A 285 0.51 -0.65 18.07
CA ALA A 285 -0.90 -1.03 18.19
C ALA A 285 -1.44 -1.72 16.92
N GLY A 286 -0.72 -1.62 15.80
CA GLY A 286 -1.09 -2.20 14.51
C GLY A 286 -2.24 -1.47 13.83
N ASP A 287 -2.98 -2.15 12.97
CA ASP A 287 -4.07 -1.62 12.13
C ASP A 287 -5.35 -1.23 12.92
N GLY A 288 -5.18 -0.42 13.95
CA GLY A 288 -6.23 0.09 14.79
C GLY A 288 -7.00 1.24 14.16
N TRP A 289 -7.53 2.12 15.00
CA TRP A 289 -8.17 3.35 14.54
C TRP A 289 -8.19 4.41 15.65
N THR A 290 -8.50 5.65 15.27
CA THR A 290 -8.73 6.76 16.21
C THR A 290 -10.19 7.19 16.16
N ASP A 291 -10.88 7.27 17.30
CA ASP A 291 -12.23 7.82 17.38
C ASP A 291 -12.22 9.14 18.15
N LEU A 292 -13.03 10.11 17.71
CA LEU A 292 -13.55 11.15 18.61
C LEU A 292 -14.88 10.63 19.16
N THR A 293 -14.87 10.15 20.39
CA THR A 293 -16.00 9.43 20.99
C THR A 293 -17.19 10.35 21.25
N GLU A 294 -18.37 9.74 21.43
CA GLU A 294 -19.59 10.46 21.79
C GLU A 294 -19.52 11.13 23.17
N ASP A 295 -18.52 10.92 24.01
CA ASP A 295 -18.31 11.66 25.26
C ASP A 295 -17.22 12.74 25.16
N GLY A 296 -16.72 13.02 23.95
CA GLY A 296 -15.74 14.08 23.71
C GLY A 296 -14.30 13.68 24.03
N GLU A 297 -13.99 12.39 24.00
CA GLU A 297 -12.62 11.88 24.18
C GLU A 297 -12.01 11.49 22.82
N LEU A 298 -10.80 11.96 22.54
CA LEU A 298 -9.98 11.40 21.47
C LEU A 298 -9.30 10.12 21.97
N VAL A 299 -9.56 8.99 21.30
CA VAL A 299 -9.07 7.66 21.70
C VAL A 299 -8.42 6.96 20.52
N VAL A 300 -7.16 6.56 20.66
CA VAL A 300 -6.50 5.62 19.73
C VAL A 300 -6.74 4.21 20.26
N ARG A 301 -7.18 3.31 19.39
CA ARG A 301 -7.50 1.91 19.70
C ARG A 301 -6.65 0.98 18.86
N ASN A 302 -6.34 -0.19 19.41
CA ASN A 302 -5.78 -1.29 18.64
C ASN A 302 -6.87 -1.99 17.80
N LEU A 303 -6.47 -2.94 16.95
CA LEU A 303 -7.40 -3.69 16.09
C LEU A 303 -8.45 -4.50 16.88
N CYS A 304 -8.21 -4.87 18.14
CA CYS A 304 -9.22 -5.51 19.01
C CYS A 304 -10.21 -4.51 19.63
N GLY A 305 -10.07 -3.20 19.36
CA GLY A 305 -10.88 -2.12 19.94
C GLY A 305 -10.42 -1.65 21.33
N GLY A 306 -9.36 -2.26 21.88
CA GLY A 306 -8.77 -1.88 23.15
C GLY A 306 -8.09 -0.50 23.07
N PRO A 307 -8.37 0.43 24.01
CA PRO A 307 -7.79 1.77 23.99
C PRO A 307 -6.28 1.72 24.33
N VAL A 308 -5.44 2.26 23.44
CA VAL A 308 -3.98 2.32 23.62
C VAL A 308 -3.48 3.71 23.98
N TRP A 309 -4.22 4.76 23.61
CA TRP A 309 -3.97 6.14 24.02
C TRP A 309 -5.29 6.90 24.20
N ARG A 310 -5.31 7.85 25.13
CA ARG A 310 -6.45 8.70 25.44
C ARG A 310 -6.00 10.14 25.69
N SER A 311 -6.79 11.09 25.22
CA SER A 311 -6.61 12.53 25.49
C SER A 311 -6.98 12.93 26.93
N GLY A 312 -7.79 12.12 27.62
CA GLY A 312 -8.27 12.43 28.98
C GLY A 312 -9.38 13.46 29.03
N THR A 313 -10.09 13.70 27.93
CA THR A 313 -11.17 14.70 27.81
C THR A 313 -12.56 14.09 27.85
N ALA A 314 -12.73 12.86 28.35
CA ALA A 314 -14.04 12.25 28.52
C ALA A 314 -14.96 13.15 29.38
N GLY A 315 -16.16 13.44 28.87
CA GLY A 315 -17.13 14.34 29.50
C GLY A 315 -16.84 15.84 29.30
N SER A 316 -15.94 16.20 28.39
CA SER A 316 -15.63 17.61 28.06
C SER A 316 -16.60 18.26 27.08
N ASP A 317 -17.52 17.48 26.49
CA ASP A 317 -18.41 17.91 25.40
C ASP A 317 -17.65 18.43 24.16
N ALA A 318 -16.43 17.93 23.90
CA ALA A 318 -15.74 18.18 22.63
C ALA A 318 -16.61 17.72 21.44
N GLN A 319 -16.79 18.61 20.47
CA GLN A 319 -17.54 18.38 19.23
C GLN A 319 -16.62 18.12 18.03
N TRP A 320 -15.42 18.71 18.03
CA TRP A 320 -14.53 18.69 16.88
C TRP A 320 -13.09 18.43 17.30
N LEU A 321 -12.40 17.57 16.56
CA LEU A 321 -10.94 17.54 16.48
C LEU A 321 -10.54 18.37 15.28
N VAL A 322 -9.66 19.35 15.43
CA VAL A 322 -9.22 20.24 14.36
C VAL A 322 -7.70 20.26 14.21
N VAL A 323 -7.23 20.41 12.98
CA VAL A 323 -5.83 20.68 12.62
C VAL A 323 -5.76 22.09 12.02
N ASP A 324 -4.96 22.95 12.63
CA ASP A 324 -4.82 24.35 12.19
C ASP A 324 -3.56 24.59 11.34
N ASP A 325 -3.50 25.78 10.72
CA ASP A 325 -2.36 26.22 9.90
C ASP A 325 -1.13 26.65 10.73
N GLU A 326 -1.22 26.65 12.06
CA GLU A 326 -0.17 27.05 13.00
C GLU A 326 0.56 25.85 13.61
N GLY A 327 0.25 24.63 13.17
CA GLY A 327 0.85 23.39 13.67
C GLY A 327 0.26 22.90 14.97
N GLY A 328 -1.01 23.23 15.21
CA GLY A 328 -1.81 22.81 16.34
C GLY A 328 -2.81 21.71 15.99
N ILE A 329 -3.07 20.85 16.99
CA ILE A 329 -4.25 19.98 17.03
C ILE A 329 -5.05 20.37 18.27
N ALA A 330 -6.36 20.57 18.12
CA ALA A 330 -7.22 20.91 19.24
C ALA A 330 -8.52 20.10 19.24
N LEU A 331 -9.02 19.81 20.44
CA LEU A 331 -10.40 19.40 20.67
C LEU A 331 -11.20 20.64 21.05
N LEU A 332 -12.22 20.97 20.26
CA LEU A 332 -13.08 22.13 20.46
C LEU A 332 -14.46 21.70 20.94
N ASP A 333 -15.02 22.43 21.90
CA ASP A 333 -16.42 22.32 22.30
C ASP A 333 -17.37 23.03 21.30
N ASP A 334 -18.67 23.02 21.58
CA ASP A 334 -19.70 23.66 20.73
C ASP A 334 -19.55 25.19 20.65
N ALA A 335 -18.88 25.81 21.62
CA ALA A 335 -18.58 27.25 21.61
C ALA A 335 -17.27 27.57 20.86
N GLY A 336 -16.56 26.56 20.34
CA GLY A 336 -15.26 26.72 19.70
C GLY A 336 -14.10 26.91 20.69
N THR A 337 -14.30 26.60 21.97
CA THR A 337 -13.26 26.68 22.99
C THR A 337 -12.45 25.39 23.02
N ALA A 338 -11.11 25.52 23.01
CA ALA A 338 -10.23 24.36 23.13
C ALA A 338 -10.30 23.77 24.54
N VAL A 339 -10.73 22.51 24.63
CA VAL A 339 -10.72 21.72 25.88
C VAL A 339 -9.43 20.91 26.03
N TRP A 340 -8.73 20.71 24.92
CA TRP A 340 -7.39 20.10 24.85
C TRP A 340 -6.69 20.61 23.60
N GLU A 341 -5.39 20.87 23.69
CA GLU A 341 -4.59 21.28 22.54
C GLU A 341 -3.15 20.78 22.65
N VAL A 342 -2.55 20.51 21.49
CA VAL A 342 -1.12 20.32 21.31
C VAL A 342 -0.63 21.41 20.37
N ARG A 343 0.37 22.18 20.79
CA ARG A 343 1.02 23.20 19.96
C ARG A 343 2.47 22.82 19.69
N THR A 344 2.83 22.67 18.42
CA THR A 344 4.20 22.34 17.99
C THR A 344 5.02 23.58 17.58
N GLY A 345 4.36 24.75 17.54
CA GLY A 345 4.93 26.05 17.22
C GLY A 345 4.91 26.34 15.72
N PRO A 346 4.97 27.63 15.32
CA PRO A 346 4.91 28.00 13.91
C PRO A 346 6.16 27.48 13.18
N HIS A 347 5.94 26.75 12.10
CA HIS A 347 6.98 26.44 11.13
C HIS A 347 6.93 27.46 9.99
N ALA A 348 8.01 27.57 9.20
CA ALA A 348 8.13 28.61 8.18
C ALA A 348 6.92 28.57 7.22
N PRO A 349 6.39 29.73 6.80
CA PRO A 349 5.30 29.75 5.84
C PRO A 349 5.72 29.03 4.55
N ALA A 350 4.93 28.07 4.13
CA ALA A 350 5.12 27.32 2.89
C ALA A 350 4.02 27.69 1.87
N PRO A 351 4.30 27.61 0.57
CA PRO A 351 3.28 27.86 -0.45
C PRO A 351 2.10 26.91 -0.31
N VAL A 352 0.92 27.38 -0.73
CA VAL A 352 -0.31 26.59 -0.82
C VAL A 352 -0.05 25.47 -1.81
N ALA A 353 0.00 24.23 -1.33
CA ALA A 353 -0.14 23.08 -2.21
C ALA A 353 -1.63 22.90 -2.50
N ASP A 354 -1.99 22.66 -3.76
CA ASP A 354 -3.33 22.18 -4.09
C ASP A 354 -3.42 20.74 -3.56
N VAL A 355 -3.98 20.63 -2.35
CA VAL A 355 -4.14 19.37 -1.64
C VAL A 355 -5.54 18.84 -1.91
N ALA A 356 -5.61 17.60 -2.38
CA ALA A 356 -6.87 16.91 -2.59
C ALA A 356 -7.56 16.59 -1.26
N ARG A 357 -8.91 16.63 -1.27
CA ARG A 357 -9.74 16.43 -0.08
C ARG A 357 -11.01 15.64 -0.41
N GLY A 358 -11.61 15.04 0.61
CA GLY A 358 -12.83 14.26 0.45
C GLY A 358 -12.57 13.00 -0.36
N SER A 359 -13.41 12.75 -1.36
CA SER A 359 -13.37 11.55 -2.20
C SER A 359 -12.71 11.77 -3.57
N VAL A 360 -12.15 12.95 -3.85
CA VAL A 360 -11.72 13.32 -5.20
C VAL A 360 -10.37 14.02 -5.21
N LEU A 361 -9.52 13.65 -6.16
CA LEU A 361 -8.29 14.33 -6.57
C LEU A 361 -8.49 14.89 -7.98
N ARG A 362 -8.32 16.21 -8.14
CA ARG A 362 -8.48 16.96 -9.39
C ARG A 362 -7.14 17.25 -10.04
N ARG A 363 -7.18 17.68 -11.30
CA ARG A 363 -5.99 18.20 -12.00
C ARG A 363 -5.29 19.29 -11.19
N GLY A 364 -3.98 19.20 -11.11
CA GLY A 364 -3.09 20.07 -10.33
C GLY A 364 -3.01 19.70 -8.84
N GLU A 365 -3.95 18.90 -8.31
CA GLU A 365 -3.93 18.50 -6.92
C GLU A 365 -2.98 17.32 -6.65
N THR A 366 -2.54 17.20 -5.40
CA THR A 366 -1.59 16.17 -4.96
C THR A 366 -2.02 15.48 -3.67
N LEU A 367 -1.54 14.24 -3.47
CA LEU A 367 -1.55 13.51 -2.19
C LEU A 367 -0.12 13.23 -1.72
N ARG A 368 0.18 13.70 -0.51
CA ARG A 368 1.45 13.58 0.22
C ARG A 368 1.15 13.17 1.66
N ARG A 369 1.13 11.85 1.94
CA ARG A 369 0.63 11.24 3.20
C ARG A 369 -0.84 11.49 3.53
N GLN A 370 -1.54 12.17 2.65
CA GLN A 370 -2.95 12.40 2.77
C GLN A 370 -3.73 11.18 2.28
N SER A 371 -5.02 11.21 2.58
CA SER A 371 -5.97 10.19 2.20
C SER A 371 -7.16 10.83 1.49
N LEU A 372 -7.69 10.14 0.48
CA LEU A 372 -9.05 10.34 0.03
C LEU A 372 -9.95 9.27 0.62
N THR A 373 -11.22 9.59 0.86
CA THR A 373 -12.19 8.63 1.37
C THR A 373 -13.50 8.76 0.62
N SER A 374 -14.11 7.63 0.28
CA SER A 374 -15.47 7.56 -0.27
C SER A 374 -16.48 8.31 0.59
N VAL A 375 -17.57 8.76 -0.03
CA VAL A 375 -18.61 9.55 0.64
C VAL A 375 -19.28 8.77 1.79
N ASP A 376 -19.35 7.45 1.69
CA ASP A 376 -19.87 6.57 2.75
C ASP A 376 -18.86 6.30 3.87
N GLY A 377 -17.60 6.72 3.72
CA GLY A 377 -16.54 6.51 4.69
C GLY A 377 -15.89 5.13 4.66
N GLY A 378 -16.37 4.22 3.83
CA GLY A 378 -16.00 2.81 3.83
C GLY A 378 -14.79 2.47 2.96
N THR A 379 -14.27 3.39 2.16
CA THR A 379 -13.13 3.11 1.26
C THR A 379 -12.15 4.26 1.30
N VAL A 380 -10.86 3.93 1.51
CA VAL A 380 -9.81 4.94 1.73
C VAL A 380 -8.67 4.70 0.75
N LEU A 381 -8.32 5.72 -0.03
CA LEU A 381 -7.07 5.73 -0.80
C LEU A 381 -6.04 6.53 -0.01
N ALA A 382 -5.00 5.88 0.49
CA ALA A 382 -3.97 6.54 1.31
C ALA A 382 -2.60 6.48 0.63
N HIS A 383 -1.90 7.62 0.62
CA HIS A 383 -0.49 7.70 0.28
C HIS A 383 0.35 7.41 1.53
N ARG A 384 1.32 6.49 1.42
CA ARG A 384 2.09 5.96 2.55
C ARG A 384 3.56 6.36 2.51
N ASP A 385 4.20 6.23 3.67
CA ASP A 385 5.62 6.51 3.85
C ASP A 385 6.57 5.50 3.19
N ASP A 386 6.11 4.28 2.89
CA ASP A 386 6.87 3.22 2.21
C ASP A 386 6.74 3.28 0.68
N CYS A 387 6.51 4.48 0.15
CA CYS A 387 6.35 4.76 -1.28
C CYS A 387 5.22 3.95 -1.92
N ARG A 388 4.19 3.60 -1.15
CA ARG A 388 2.97 2.94 -1.65
C ARG A 388 1.79 3.90 -1.69
N ILE A 389 0.93 3.68 -2.67
CA ILE A 389 -0.47 4.09 -2.64
C ILE A 389 -1.31 2.83 -2.39
N VAL A 390 -2.23 2.89 -1.43
CA VAL A 390 -3.04 1.72 -1.04
C VAL A 390 -4.51 2.13 -0.99
N LEU A 391 -5.36 1.30 -1.60
CA LEU A 391 -6.81 1.36 -1.48
C LEU A 391 -7.27 0.36 -0.41
N TYR A 392 -7.88 0.87 0.64
CA TYR A 392 -8.43 0.10 1.75
C TYR A 392 -9.94 -0.02 1.62
N GLY A 393 -10.47 -1.21 1.90
CA GLY A 393 -11.90 -1.45 2.09
C GLY A 393 -12.36 -1.13 3.53
N GLU A 394 -13.66 -1.30 3.78
CA GLU A 394 -14.29 -0.91 5.06
C GLU A 394 -13.74 -1.72 6.26
N ASP A 395 -13.33 -2.96 5.99
CA ASP A 395 -12.71 -3.85 6.97
C ASP A 395 -11.21 -3.56 7.20
N GLY A 396 -10.63 -2.63 6.44
CA GLY A 396 -9.20 -2.28 6.46
C GLY A 396 -8.32 -3.17 5.58
N ARG A 397 -8.90 -4.09 4.79
CA ARG A 397 -8.11 -4.89 3.84
C ARG A 397 -7.68 -4.05 2.65
N TRP A 398 -6.51 -4.41 2.12
CA TRP A 398 -6.04 -3.85 0.86
C TRP A 398 -6.88 -4.42 -0.28
N LEU A 399 -7.58 -3.55 -0.98
CA LEU A 399 -8.28 -3.86 -2.22
C LEU A 399 -7.33 -3.74 -3.41
N TRP A 400 -6.45 -2.74 -3.37
CA TRP A 400 -5.43 -2.49 -4.38
C TRP A 400 -4.23 -1.77 -3.76
N ASN A 401 -3.05 -1.93 -4.35
CA ASN A 401 -1.90 -1.10 -4.04
C ASN A 401 -0.95 -0.99 -5.24
N SER A 402 -0.19 0.10 -5.28
CA SER A 402 0.96 0.26 -6.17
C SER A 402 2.16 0.76 -5.36
N HIS A 403 3.33 0.18 -5.63
CA HIS A 403 4.57 0.48 -4.92
C HIS A 403 5.60 1.07 -5.87
N PHE A 404 6.20 2.17 -5.47
CA PHE A 404 7.14 2.94 -6.27
C PHE A 404 8.55 2.85 -5.71
N GLY A 405 9.19 1.71 -5.98
CA GLY A 405 10.60 1.46 -5.66
C GLY A 405 11.03 1.81 -4.23
N ASP A 406 12.35 1.92 -4.05
CA ASP A 406 12.97 2.40 -2.81
C ASP A 406 13.37 3.89 -2.91
N ASP A 407 12.91 4.58 -3.96
CA ASP A 407 13.16 6.01 -4.14
C ASP A 407 12.59 6.76 -2.95
N GLY A 408 13.38 7.67 -2.37
CA GLY A 408 12.94 8.47 -1.24
C GLY A 408 11.71 9.31 -1.60
N ARG A 409 10.85 9.56 -0.60
CA ARG A 409 9.79 10.60 -0.59
C ARG A 409 9.01 10.77 -1.90
N THR A 410 7.86 10.11 -2.03
CA THR A 410 6.99 10.20 -3.22
C THR A 410 5.69 10.97 -2.97
N HIS A 411 5.00 11.35 -4.05
CA HIS A 411 3.66 11.94 -4.00
C HIS A 411 2.81 11.50 -5.21
N LEU A 412 1.50 11.37 -5.00
CA LEU A 412 0.55 11.15 -6.10
C LEU A 412 0.06 12.50 -6.61
N THR A 413 -0.03 12.66 -7.93
CA THR A 413 -0.56 13.86 -8.58
C THR A 413 -1.47 13.45 -9.74
N LEU A 414 -2.58 14.16 -9.91
CA LEU A 414 -3.28 14.21 -11.20
C LEU A 414 -2.80 15.47 -11.90
N ASP A 415 -1.95 15.32 -12.92
CA ASP A 415 -1.32 16.46 -13.59
C ASP A 415 -2.32 17.22 -14.46
N ASP A 416 -1.98 18.45 -14.85
CA ASP A 416 -2.83 19.29 -15.72
C ASP A 416 -3.09 18.68 -17.10
N ASP A 417 -2.24 17.75 -17.55
CA ASP A 417 -2.42 16.95 -18.77
C ASP A 417 -3.43 15.79 -18.59
N GLY A 418 -3.97 15.62 -17.39
CA GLY A 418 -4.94 14.57 -17.05
C GLY A 418 -4.33 13.22 -16.74
N MET A 419 -3.00 13.09 -16.70
CA MET A 419 -2.35 11.84 -16.35
C MET A 419 -2.17 11.73 -14.83
N LEU A 420 -2.57 10.60 -14.27
CA LEU A 420 -2.37 10.23 -12.88
C LEU A 420 -0.96 9.64 -12.73
N ARG A 421 -0.12 10.27 -11.91
CA ARG A 421 1.28 9.89 -11.75
C ARG A 421 1.70 9.80 -10.30
N LEU A 422 2.49 8.78 -9.97
CA LEU A 422 3.22 8.67 -8.71
C LEU A 422 4.66 9.14 -8.96
N ARG A 423 5.08 10.23 -8.32
CA ARG A 423 6.33 10.94 -8.59
C ARG A 423 7.27 10.90 -7.39
N ALA A 424 8.58 10.83 -7.62
CA ALA A 424 9.58 11.17 -6.61
C ALA A 424 9.58 12.69 -6.36
N ASP A 425 9.75 13.11 -5.10
CA ASP A 425 9.78 14.53 -4.73
C ASP A 425 10.93 15.32 -5.36
N ASP A 426 12.04 14.64 -5.64
CA ASP A 426 13.21 15.25 -6.29
C ASP A 426 13.07 15.33 -7.83
N GLY A 427 11.95 14.80 -8.38
CA GLY A 427 11.66 14.78 -9.80
C GLY A 427 12.49 13.76 -10.60
N SER A 428 13.22 12.87 -9.93
CA SER A 428 14.09 11.88 -10.60
C SER A 428 13.32 10.80 -11.36
N SER A 429 12.10 10.49 -10.92
CA SER A 429 11.29 9.40 -11.45
C SER A 429 9.79 9.69 -11.34
N ALA A 430 9.01 9.12 -12.25
CA ALA A 430 7.56 9.13 -12.24
C ALA A 430 7.02 7.81 -12.82
N LEU A 431 5.96 7.28 -12.22
CA LEU A 431 5.19 6.14 -12.72
C LEU A 431 3.82 6.64 -13.13
N ASP A 432 3.51 6.50 -14.40
CA ASP A 432 2.16 6.73 -14.91
C ASP A 432 1.26 5.59 -14.43
N LEU A 433 0.18 5.96 -13.76
CA LEU A 433 -0.82 5.03 -13.24
C LEU A 433 -2.03 4.92 -14.17
N GLY A 434 -2.46 6.02 -14.80
CA GLY A 434 -3.58 6.02 -15.75
C GLY A 434 -3.91 7.41 -16.29
N GLY A 435 -4.71 7.50 -17.35
CA GLY A 435 -5.12 8.78 -17.96
C GLY A 435 -5.23 8.74 -19.48
N PRO A 436 -5.61 9.85 -20.12
CA PRO A 436 -5.95 11.14 -19.51
C PRO A 436 -7.39 11.23 -18.99
N GLY A 437 -7.57 11.75 -17.77
CA GLY A 437 -8.86 12.04 -17.13
C GLY A 437 -8.89 13.41 -16.43
N ASP A 438 -10.04 13.80 -15.88
CA ASP A 438 -10.25 15.11 -15.23
C ASP A 438 -10.27 15.00 -13.70
N GLU A 439 -10.73 13.89 -13.15
CA GLU A 439 -10.77 13.64 -11.71
C GLU A 439 -10.60 12.15 -11.34
N LEU A 440 -9.82 11.89 -10.30
CA LEU A 440 -9.72 10.59 -9.65
C LEU A 440 -10.72 10.54 -8.50
N VAL A 441 -11.61 9.55 -8.50
CA VAL A 441 -12.72 9.46 -7.55
C VAL A 441 -12.65 8.15 -6.78
N VAL A 442 -12.63 8.24 -5.45
CA VAL A 442 -12.75 7.10 -4.54
C VAL A 442 -14.23 6.80 -4.32
N GLY A 443 -14.69 5.70 -4.89
CA GLY A 443 -16.02 5.15 -4.70
C GLY A 443 -16.05 4.07 -3.61
N ARG A 444 -17.18 3.39 -3.48
CA ARG A 444 -17.27 2.21 -2.62
C ARG A 444 -16.46 1.08 -3.25
N GLU A 445 -15.49 0.57 -2.51
CA GLU A 445 -14.57 -0.51 -2.88
C GLU A 445 -13.82 -0.30 -4.20
N SER A 446 -13.69 0.93 -4.70
CA SER A 446 -13.06 1.23 -5.99
C SER A 446 -12.45 2.62 -6.03
N VAL A 447 -11.48 2.83 -6.92
CA VAL A 447 -10.96 4.16 -7.26
C VAL A 447 -10.79 4.27 -8.78
N VAL A 448 -11.45 5.26 -9.36
CA VAL A 448 -11.53 5.42 -10.82
C VAL A 448 -11.06 6.79 -11.25
N LEU A 449 -10.26 6.85 -12.31
CA LEU A 449 -9.98 8.09 -13.01
C LEU A 449 -11.05 8.25 -14.10
N ARG A 450 -11.71 9.40 -14.12
CA ARG A 450 -12.79 9.68 -15.07
C ARG A 450 -12.69 11.07 -15.67
N ARG A 451 -13.35 11.26 -16.81
CA ARG A 451 -13.58 12.55 -17.44
C ARG A 451 -14.77 13.28 -16.80
N GLU A 452 -14.91 14.57 -17.09
CA GLU A 452 -15.99 15.43 -16.57
C GLU A 452 -17.39 14.92 -16.94
N ASP A 453 -17.53 14.24 -18.08
CA ASP A 453 -18.77 13.59 -18.54
C ASP A 453 -19.10 12.28 -17.79
N GLY A 454 -18.21 11.81 -16.92
CA GLY A 454 -18.35 10.58 -16.14
C GLY A 454 -17.71 9.34 -16.79
N THR A 455 -17.12 9.45 -17.98
CA THR A 455 -16.43 8.35 -18.67
C THR A 455 -15.22 7.91 -17.86
N VAL A 456 -15.18 6.63 -17.47
CA VAL A 456 -14.05 6.06 -16.74
C VAL A 456 -12.94 5.72 -17.73
N VAL A 457 -11.74 6.29 -17.51
CA VAL A 457 -10.56 6.12 -18.37
C VAL A 457 -9.50 5.22 -17.75
N TRP A 458 -9.60 4.96 -16.44
CA TRP A 458 -8.74 4.01 -15.72
C TRP A 458 -9.40 3.58 -14.42
N ARG A 459 -9.18 2.32 -14.02
CA ARG A 459 -9.58 1.76 -12.72
C ARG A 459 -8.40 1.12 -12.01
N GLU A 460 -8.52 0.97 -10.69
CA GLU A 460 -7.49 0.32 -9.89
C GLU A 460 -7.09 -1.05 -10.42
N GLY A 461 -5.79 -1.26 -10.61
CA GLY A 461 -5.24 -2.54 -11.07
C GLY A 461 -5.22 -2.73 -12.58
N GLU A 462 -5.84 -1.84 -13.35
CA GLU A 462 -5.62 -1.77 -14.80
C GLU A 462 -4.22 -1.18 -15.05
N PRO A 463 -3.42 -1.77 -15.95
CA PRO A 463 -2.16 -1.15 -16.34
C PRO A 463 -2.45 0.24 -16.92
N ALA A 464 -1.60 1.22 -16.59
CA ALA A 464 -1.61 2.49 -17.30
C ALA A 464 -1.48 2.20 -18.79
N ALA A 465 -2.30 2.85 -19.63
CA ALA A 465 -2.09 2.79 -21.07
C ALA A 465 -0.67 3.31 -21.33
N THR A 466 0.26 2.41 -21.72
CA THR A 466 1.65 2.78 -21.91
C THR A 466 1.75 3.84 -23.00
N ALA A 467 2.67 4.78 -22.80
CA ALA A 467 3.03 5.78 -23.79
C ALA A 467 3.87 5.20 -24.96
N GLU A 468 4.24 3.91 -24.89
CA GLU A 468 4.74 3.14 -26.04
C GLU A 468 3.60 2.29 -26.61
N GLU A 469 3.43 2.43 -27.92
CA GLU A 469 2.23 2.27 -28.76
C GLU A 469 1.78 0.83 -28.99
N ASP A 470 0.45 0.64 -29.03
CA ASP A 470 -0.17 -0.33 -29.94
C ASP A 470 -1.60 0.14 -30.27
N HIS A 471 -1.71 0.96 -31.33
CA HIS A 471 -2.98 1.42 -31.89
C HIS A 471 -3.81 0.30 -32.51
N THR A 472 -3.24 -0.90 -32.67
CA THR A 472 -3.82 -2.05 -33.37
C THR A 472 -4.29 -3.18 -32.45
N SER A 473 -3.87 -3.21 -31.19
CA SER A 473 -4.20 -4.26 -30.20
C SER A 473 -5.69 -4.62 -30.07
N TRP A 474 -6.59 -3.64 -30.24
CA TRP A 474 -8.03 -3.88 -30.20
C TRP A 474 -8.54 -4.57 -31.48
N LEU A 475 -7.91 -4.32 -32.63
CA LEU A 475 -8.29 -4.89 -33.92
C LEU A 475 -7.93 -6.37 -34.00
N GLU A 476 -6.76 -6.75 -33.47
CA GLU A 476 -6.33 -8.16 -33.33
C GLU A 476 -7.35 -9.01 -32.57
N ARG A 477 -8.14 -8.38 -31.68
CA ARG A 477 -9.17 -9.08 -30.90
C ARG A 477 -10.41 -9.44 -31.71
N LEU A 478 -10.65 -8.75 -32.82
CA LEU A 478 -11.81 -8.89 -33.70
C LEU A 478 -11.46 -9.73 -34.93
N ASN A 479 -10.65 -9.17 -35.83
CA ASN A 479 -10.11 -9.76 -37.06
C ASN A 479 -9.16 -8.73 -37.71
N ASP A 480 -7.88 -9.06 -37.91
CA ASP A 480 -6.87 -8.20 -38.51
C ASP A 480 -6.45 -8.62 -39.94
N GLU A 481 -6.99 -9.73 -40.46
CA GLU A 481 -6.63 -10.24 -41.79
C GLU A 481 -7.28 -9.46 -42.95
N ALA A 482 -8.53 -9.03 -42.78
CA ALA A 482 -9.23 -8.13 -43.69
C ALA A 482 -10.35 -7.39 -42.95
N TYR A 483 -10.38 -6.06 -43.08
CA TYR A 483 -11.26 -5.21 -42.29
C TYR A 483 -11.68 -3.95 -43.05
N CYS A 484 -12.84 -3.42 -42.68
CA CYS A 484 -13.18 -2.02 -42.89
C CYS A 484 -13.59 -1.42 -41.54
N VAL A 485 -12.81 -0.46 -41.07
CA VAL A 485 -12.98 0.23 -39.80
C VAL A 485 -13.35 1.67 -40.09
N THR A 486 -14.38 2.19 -39.42
CA THR A 486 -14.79 3.59 -39.59
C THR A 486 -15.13 4.23 -38.26
N VAL A 487 -14.55 5.40 -37.97
CA VAL A 487 -14.93 6.21 -36.83
C VAL A 487 -15.81 7.36 -37.30
N ILE A 488 -17.03 7.43 -36.78
CA ILE A 488 -17.98 8.51 -37.06
C ILE A 488 -18.14 9.37 -35.81
N HIS A 489 -17.93 10.68 -35.95
CA HIS A 489 -18.02 11.60 -34.83
C HIS A 489 -19.47 11.94 -34.45
N ASP A 490 -19.76 12.04 -33.15
CA ASP A 490 -21.02 12.57 -32.61
C ASP A 490 -22.27 11.84 -33.13
N VAL A 491 -22.14 10.52 -33.35
CA VAL A 491 -23.19 9.65 -33.87
C VAL A 491 -23.26 8.41 -32.99
N GLU A 492 -24.48 8.07 -32.56
CA GLU A 492 -24.76 6.88 -31.77
C GLU A 492 -24.71 5.58 -32.62
N PRO A 493 -24.36 4.42 -32.03
CA PRO A 493 -24.18 3.17 -32.77
C PRO A 493 -25.36 2.75 -33.66
N ASP A 494 -26.60 2.93 -33.19
CA ASP A 494 -27.80 2.59 -33.97
C ASP A 494 -27.98 3.49 -35.20
N GLU A 495 -27.65 4.76 -35.04
CA GLU A 495 -27.72 5.73 -36.13
C GLU A 495 -26.60 5.48 -37.14
N ALA A 496 -25.40 5.12 -36.68
CA ALA A 496 -24.28 4.73 -37.55
C ALA A 496 -24.65 3.51 -38.42
N LEU A 497 -25.20 2.46 -37.82
CA LEU A 497 -25.68 1.28 -38.55
C LEU A 497 -26.80 1.63 -39.54
N ARG A 498 -27.73 2.51 -39.15
CA ARG A 498 -28.81 2.97 -40.04
C ARG A 498 -28.27 3.75 -41.23
N ARG A 499 -27.24 4.59 -41.04
CA ARG A 499 -26.57 5.30 -42.14
C ARG A 499 -25.89 4.32 -43.10
N LEU A 500 -25.32 3.24 -42.57
CA LEU A 500 -24.73 2.15 -43.35
C LEU A 500 -25.77 1.21 -44.01
N GLY A 501 -27.08 1.46 -43.81
CA GLY A 501 -28.17 0.74 -44.46
C GLY A 501 -28.85 -0.36 -43.62
N ALA A 502 -28.57 -0.45 -42.31
CA ALA A 502 -29.28 -1.40 -41.44
C ALA A 502 -30.73 -0.96 -41.19
N GLU A 503 -31.67 -1.89 -41.36
CA GLU A 503 -33.04 -1.71 -40.88
C GLU A 503 -33.11 -1.89 -39.35
N PRO A 504 -33.96 -1.15 -38.62
CA PRO A 504 -34.07 -1.29 -37.17
C PRO A 504 -34.37 -2.72 -36.67
N SER A 505 -35.01 -3.54 -37.50
CA SER A 505 -35.27 -4.95 -37.19
C SER A 505 -34.05 -5.87 -37.33
N GLN A 506 -33.02 -5.46 -38.06
CA GLN A 506 -31.76 -6.20 -38.22
C GLN A 506 -30.78 -5.91 -37.08
N VAL A 507 -30.93 -4.78 -36.37
CA VAL A 507 -30.02 -4.38 -35.30
C VAL A 507 -30.31 -5.15 -34.02
N THR A 508 -29.31 -5.90 -33.56
CA THR A 508 -29.34 -6.60 -32.26
C THR A 508 -28.25 -6.06 -31.34
N THR A 509 -28.25 -6.55 -30.10
CA THR A 509 -27.25 -6.21 -29.09
C THR A 509 -26.54 -7.50 -28.68
N GLY A 510 -25.21 -7.51 -28.73
CA GLY A 510 -24.39 -8.69 -28.44
C GLY A 510 -22.91 -8.40 -28.56
N THR A 511 -22.08 -9.41 -28.48
CA THR A 511 -20.62 -9.31 -28.66
C THR A 511 -20.21 -9.57 -30.11
N TRP A 512 -18.96 -9.26 -30.46
CA TRP A 512 -18.38 -9.65 -31.76
C TRP A 512 -18.50 -11.16 -32.02
N VAL A 513 -18.29 -11.98 -30.99
CA VAL A 513 -18.42 -13.44 -31.10
C VAL A 513 -19.88 -13.84 -31.41
N ASP A 514 -20.86 -13.22 -30.74
CA ASP A 514 -22.27 -13.48 -31.03
C ASP A 514 -22.63 -13.09 -32.48
N LEU A 515 -22.00 -12.04 -33.01
CA LEU A 515 -22.20 -11.61 -34.39
C LEU A 515 -21.64 -12.63 -35.39
N MET A 516 -20.41 -13.10 -35.16
CA MET A 516 -19.78 -14.11 -36.02
C MET A 516 -20.55 -15.44 -35.97
N GLU A 517 -20.95 -15.90 -34.78
CA GLU A 517 -21.76 -17.12 -34.64
C GLU A 517 -23.12 -16.99 -35.34
N ARG A 518 -23.76 -15.82 -35.27
CA ARG A 518 -25.00 -15.56 -36.00
C ARG A 518 -24.78 -15.55 -37.51
N ALA A 519 -23.73 -14.88 -37.98
CA ALA A 519 -23.40 -14.81 -39.40
C ALA A 519 -23.17 -16.21 -39.99
N ASP A 520 -22.45 -17.08 -39.27
CA ASP A 520 -22.25 -18.48 -39.64
C ASP A 520 -23.56 -19.27 -39.69
N LEU A 521 -24.45 -19.07 -38.71
CA LEU A 521 -25.75 -19.77 -38.63
C LEU A 521 -26.74 -19.32 -39.70
N GLU A 522 -26.69 -18.05 -40.08
CA GLU A 522 -27.56 -17.45 -41.09
C GLU A 522 -26.98 -17.58 -42.51
N GLU A 523 -25.82 -18.21 -42.67
CA GLU A 523 -25.08 -18.31 -43.93
C GLU A 523 -24.90 -16.93 -44.59
N ALA A 524 -24.56 -15.93 -43.77
CA ALA A 524 -24.39 -14.55 -44.22
C ALA A 524 -23.27 -14.45 -45.28
N GLU A 525 -23.51 -13.66 -46.32
CA GLU A 525 -22.50 -13.41 -47.35
C GLU A 525 -21.31 -12.66 -46.74
N PRO A 526 -20.07 -12.90 -47.24
CA PRO A 526 -18.91 -12.11 -46.85
C PRO A 526 -19.22 -10.62 -47.04
N ASN A 527 -18.78 -9.76 -46.11
CA ASN A 527 -18.86 -8.29 -46.22
C ASN A 527 -20.23 -7.69 -45.90
N THR A 528 -21.13 -8.47 -45.30
CA THR A 528 -22.46 -8.00 -44.84
C THR A 528 -22.53 -7.77 -43.33
N THR A 529 -21.52 -8.22 -42.60
CA THR A 529 -21.53 -8.30 -41.14
C THR A 529 -20.84 -7.09 -40.53
N VAL A 530 -21.55 -6.34 -39.68
CA VAL A 530 -21.04 -5.10 -39.07
C VAL A 530 -21.37 -5.01 -37.57
N ALA A 531 -20.39 -4.55 -36.80
CA ALA A 531 -20.54 -4.18 -35.40
C ALA A 531 -20.28 -2.68 -35.22
N ALA A 532 -21.09 -2.04 -34.38
CA ALA A 532 -20.98 -0.65 -33.99
C ALA A 532 -20.72 -0.56 -32.48
N PHE A 533 -19.50 -0.15 -32.13
CA PHE A 533 -19.03 0.04 -30.75
C PHE A 533 -19.12 1.52 -30.38
N ALA A 534 -19.62 1.80 -29.18
CA ALA A 534 -19.65 3.16 -28.65
C ALA A 534 -18.25 3.57 -28.15
N LEU A 535 -17.78 4.74 -28.59
CA LEU A 535 -16.52 5.36 -28.16
C LEU A 535 -16.79 6.77 -27.62
N GLY A 536 -17.44 6.84 -26.46
CA GLY A 536 -17.94 8.11 -25.93
C GLY A 536 -19.03 8.69 -26.84
N PRO A 537 -18.87 9.93 -27.36
CA PRO A 537 -19.82 10.51 -28.32
C PRO A 537 -19.65 9.96 -29.75
N HIS A 538 -18.57 9.23 -30.03
CA HIS A 538 -18.27 8.71 -31.36
C HIS A 538 -18.69 7.24 -31.49
N THR A 539 -18.82 6.75 -32.71
CA THR A 539 -19.03 5.33 -33.00
C THR A 539 -17.88 4.77 -33.80
N LEU A 540 -17.40 3.59 -33.41
CA LEU A 540 -16.50 2.73 -34.19
C LEU A 540 -17.31 1.65 -34.89
N LEU A 541 -17.40 1.73 -36.21
CA LEU A 541 -17.91 0.67 -37.07
C LEU A 541 -16.77 -0.27 -37.45
N VAL A 542 -17.03 -1.57 -37.34
CA VAL A 542 -16.13 -2.62 -37.80
C VAL A 542 -16.94 -3.58 -38.67
N GLU A 543 -16.62 -3.62 -39.95
CA GLU A 543 -17.17 -4.58 -40.90
C GLU A 543 -16.21 -5.78 -41.05
N ASP A 544 -16.72 -7.00 -40.92
CA ASP A 544 -15.94 -8.21 -41.17
C ASP A 544 -15.75 -8.41 -42.68
N ASN A 545 -14.50 -8.29 -43.14
CA ASN A 545 -14.12 -8.29 -44.56
C ASN A 545 -14.88 -7.26 -45.42
N GLY A 546 -15.54 -6.27 -44.80
CA GLY A 546 -16.39 -5.29 -45.48
C GLY A 546 -15.63 -4.23 -46.27
N TYR A 547 -16.37 -3.43 -47.02
CA TYR A 547 -15.85 -2.24 -47.73
C TYR A 547 -16.93 -1.17 -47.94
N ARG A 548 -18.08 -1.27 -47.26
CA ARG A 548 -19.21 -0.38 -47.52
C ARG A 548 -18.91 1.02 -47.00
N ALA A 549 -18.40 1.11 -45.77
CA ALA A 549 -18.20 2.39 -45.11
C ALA A 549 -17.09 3.24 -45.73
N VAL A 550 -16.06 2.59 -46.28
CA VAL A 550 -14.98 3.29 -47.01
C VAL A 550 -15.44 3.91 -48.33
N ASN A 551 -16.59 3.46 -48.87
CA ASN A 551 -17.18 3.96 -50.12
C ASN A 551 -18.43 4.83 -49.90
N ASP A 552 -18.81 5.13 -48.66
CA ASP A 552 -20.02 5.89 -48.33
C ASP A 552 -19.71 7.15 -47.52
N PRO A 553 -19.36 8.27 -48.18
CA PRO A 553 -19.09 9.52 -47.47
C PRO A 553 -20.34 10.07 -46.74
N ALA A 554 -21.56 9.60 -47.07
CA ALA A 554 -22.79 10.02 -46.40
C ALA A 554 -22.85 9.61 -44.92
N LEU A 555 -22.00 8.67 -44.49
CA LEU A 555 -21.79 8.35 -43.08
C LEU A 555 -21.41 9.59 -42.26
N SER A 556 -20.67 10.53 -42.86
CA SER A 556 -20.25 11.79 -42.24
C SER A 556 -21.30 12.91 -42.27
N ALA A 557 -22.53 12.66 -42.71
CA ALA A 557 -23.57 13.71 -42.82
C ALA A 557 -23.75 14.46 -41.49
N GLY A 558 -23.62 15.79 -41.53
CA GLY A 558 -23.69 16.67 -40.36
C GLY A 558 -22.51 16.56 -39.39
N THR A 559 -21.46 15.82 -39.73
CA THR A 559 -20.31 15.52 -38.86
C THR A 559 -19.04 15.22 -39.69
N PHE A 560 -18.15 14.41 -39.15
CA PHE A 560 -16.88 13.96 -39.68
C PHE A 560 -16.76 12.44 -39.54
N ALA A 561 -16.15 11.77 -40.52
CA ALA A 561 -15.84 10.35 -40.43
C ALA A 561 -14.49 10.01 -41.09
N VAL A 562 -13.81 9.00 -40.56
CA VAL A 562 -12.55 8.47 -41.10
C VAL A 562 -12.71 6.97 -41.25
N SER A 563 -12.40 6.46 -42.44
CA SER A 563 -12.53 5.06 -42.80
C SER A 563 -11.17 4.51 -43.23
N SER A 564 -10.80 3.33 -42.73
CA SER A 564 -9.68 2.53 -43.23
C SER A 564 -10.15 1.16 -43.66
N TYR A 565 -9.63 0.68 -44.77
CA TYR A 565 -9.97 -0.58 -45.40
C TYR A 565 -8.70 -1.32 -45.83
N MET A 566 -8.64 -2.62 -45.54
CA MET A 566 -7.60 -3.53 -46.00
C MET A 566 -8.22 -4.87 -46.39
N SER A 567 -7.93 -5.33 -47.62
CA SER A 567 -8.40 -6.61 -48.16
C SER A 567 -7.32 -7.69 -48.10
N VAL A 568 -7.72 -8.96 -48.15
CA VAL A 568 -6.78 -10.10 -48.27
C VAL A 568 -5.91 -10.06 -49.53
N ASN A 569 -6.26 -9.27 -50.54
CA ASN A 569 -5.47 -9.06 -51.76
C ASN A 569 -4.55 -7.84 -51.67
N ALA A 570 -4.45 -7.22 -50.49
CA ALA A 570 -3.76 -5.96 -50.23
C ALA A 570 -4.36 -4.75 -50.99
N ASP A 571 -5.65 -4.81 -51.31
CA ASP A 571 -6.38 -3.59 -51.70
C ASP A 571 -6.61 -2.79 -50.42
N PHE A 572 -6.31 -1.50 -50.44
CA PHE A 572 -6.46 -0.63 -49.28
C PHE A 572 -7.14 0.69 -49.64
N GLY A 573 -7.75 1.31 -48.65
CA GLY A 573 -8.34 2.63 -48.79
C GLY A 573 -8.40 3.35 -47.46
N PHE A 574 -7.88 4.58 -47.43
CA PHE A 574 -8.02 5.48 -46.29
C PHE A 574 -8.75 6.73 -46.76
N ILE A 575 -9.94 6.98 -46.20
CA ILE A 575 -10.81 8.07 -46.63
C ILE A 575 -11.22 8.92 -45.42
N VAL A 576 -11.09 10.23 -45.60
CA VAL A 576 -11.62 11.24 -44.68
C VAL A 576 -12.82 11.89 -45.33
N SER A 577 -13.97 11.89 -44.65
CA SER A 577 -15.20 12.50 -45.14
C SER A 577 -15.78 13.50 -44.15
N ARG A 578 -16.42 14.54 -44.68
CA ARG A 578 -17.07 15.59 -43.88
C ARG A 578 -18.37 16.01 -44.53
N ASP A 579 -19.43 16.04 -43.72
CA ASP A 579 -20.77 16.48 -44.14
C ASP A 579 -21.29 15.80 -45.43
N GLY A 580 -20.99 14.51 -45.60
CA GLY A 580 -21.45 13.73 -46.75
C GLY A 580 -20.53 13.76 -47.96
N GLU A 581 -19.40 14.47 -47.90
CA GLU A 581 -18.44 14.61 -49.01
C GLU A 581 -17.07 14.03 -48.63
N GLU A 582 -16.39 13.43 -49.62
CA GLU A 582 -15.00 13.01 -49.50
C GLU A 582 -14.07 14.22 -49.47
N VAL A 583 -13.15 14.26 -48.50
CA VAL A 583 -12.20 15.35 -48.28
C VAL A 583 -10.78 14.91 -48.59
N ASP A 584 -10.37 13.73 -48.10
CA ASP A 584 -9.08 13.11 -48.42
C ASP A 584 -9.31 11.66 -48.86
N ASN A 585 -8.53 11.20 -49.82
CA ASN A 585 -8.56 9.83 -50.31
C ASN A 585 -7.17 9.33 -50.67
N PHE A 586 -6.68 8.38 -49.89
CA PHE A 586 -5.36 7.76 -50.05
C PHE A 586 -5.46 6.32 -50.59
N GLY A 587 -6.59 5.91 -51.17
CA GLY A 587 -6.78 4.62 -51.83
C GLY A 587 -6.49 4.63 -53.32
N GLU A 588 -6.76 3.51 -54.01
CA GLU A 588 -6.47 3.31 -55.44
C GLU A 588 -7.03 4.40 -56.37
N ASN A 589 -8.17 4.99 -56.00
CA ASN A 589 -8.89 5.99 -56.80
C ASN A 589 -8.67 7.45 -56.32
N GLY A 590 -7.83 7.65 -55.30
CA GLY A 590 -7.56 8.95 -54.68
C GLY A 590 -6.51 9.79 -55.41
N ASP A 591 -6.44 11.08 -55.06
CA ASP A 591 -5.39 11.98 -55.57
C ASP A 591 -4.10 11.95 -54.73
N GLY A 592 -4.15 11.29 -53.56
CA GLY A 592 -3.01 11.19 -52.65
C GLY A 592 -2.65 12.51 -51.96
N GLU A 593 -3.49 13.54 -52.08
CA GLU A 593 -3.24 14.86 -51.51
C GLU A 593 -3.97 15.05 -50.18
N VAL A 594 -3.34 15.78 -49.25
CA VAL A 594 -3.89 16.05 -47.91
C VAL A 594 -4.58 17.40 -47.88
N HIS A 595 -5.90 17.39 -47.93
CA HIS A 595 -6.77 18.57 -47.87
C HIS A 595 -7.25 18.85 -46.45
N SER A 596 -7.58 17.83 -45.65
CA SER A 596 -8.10 18.03 -44.29
C SER A 596 -7.04 18.53 -43.29
N PRO A 597 -7.42 19.41 -42.34
CA PRO A 597 -6.53 19.80 -41.25
C PRO A 597 -6.26 18.67 -40.26
N GLU A 598 -7.19 17.73 -40.08
CA GLU A 598 -7.04 16.58 -39.19
C GLU A 598 -5.97 15.60 -39.70
N ALA A 599 -6.03 15.22 -40.99
CA ALA A 599 -5.02 14.36 -41.60
C ALA A 599 -3.64 15.01 -41.61
N ARG A 600 -3.56 16.32 -41.92
CA ARG A 600 -2.29 17.05 -41.89
C ARG A 600 -1.66 17.04 -40.50
N ARG A 601 -2.45 17.30 -39.44
CA ARG A 601 -1.97 17.25 -38.06
C ARG A 601 -1.48 15.86 -37.67
N ALA A 602 -2.25 14.81 -38.00
CA ALA A 602 -1.90 13.44 -37.66
C ALA A 602 -0.59 13.00 -38.33
N LEU A 603 -0.42 13.30 -39.62
CA LEU A 603 0.80 13.00 -40.37
C LEU A 603 2.02 13.76 -39.83
N GLU A 604 1.85 15.02 -39.44
CA GLU A 604 2.90 15.80 -38.76
C GLU A 604 3.29 15.20 -37.39
N GLU A 605 2.31 14.73 -36.62
CA GLU A 605 2.54 14.06 -35.32
C GLU A 605 3.28 12.71 -35.47
N MET A 606 3.08 12.02 -36.59
CA MET A 606 3.73 10.75 -36.92
C MET A 606 5.11 10.91 -37.58
N ASP A 607 5.57 12.14 -37.84
CA ASP A 607 6.78 12.43 -38.63
C ASP A 607 6.77 11.72 -40.00
N ALA A 608 5.58 11.66 -40.63
CA ALA A 608 5.36 10.92 -41.86
C ALA A 608 6.02 11.61 -43.07
N GLU A 609 7.06 10.97 -43.63
CA GLU A 609 7.74 11.46 -44.84
C GLU A 609 6.96 11.14 -46.13
N ASP A 610 6.21 10.03 -46.15
CA ASP A 610 5.36 9.59 -47.27
C ASP A 610 3.94 9.29 -46.77
N VAL A 611 2.98 10.05 -47.28
CA VAL A 611 1.56 9.96 -46.88
C VAL A 611 0.94 8.63 -47.30
N LEU A 612 1.24 8.16 -48.51
CA LEU A 612 0.66 6.92 -49.04
C LEU A 612 1.23 5.69 -48.34
N ASP A 613 2.54 5.71 -48.06
CA ASP A 613 3.21 4.65 -47.30
C ASP A 613 2.68 4.58 -45.86
N THR A 614 2.50 5.74 -45.21
CA THR A 614 1.94 5.82 -43.86
C THR A 614 0.48 5.36 -43.83
N ALA A 615 -0.33 5.74 -44.82
CA ALA A 615 -1.72 5.32 -44.95
C ALA A 615 -1.87 3.83 -45.32
N PHE A 616 -0.78 3.16 -45.70
CA PHE A 616 -0.74 1.73 -46.00
C PHE A 616 -0.17 0.91 -44.83
N GLU A 617 0.97 1.31 -44.26
CA GLU A 617 1.67 0.55 -43.20
C GLU A 617 1.18 0.88 -41.79
N HIS A 618 0.62 2.07 -41.57
CA HIS A 618 0.21 2.60 -40.26
C HIS A 618 -1.22 3.15 -40.27
N ASP A 619 -2.08 2.58 -41.12
CA ASP A 619 -3.42 3.04 -41.43
C ASP A 619 -4.33 3.15 -40.18
N ILE A 620 -4.29 2.19 -39.26
CA ILE A 620 -5.10 2.19 -38.03
C ILE A 620 -4.64 3.26 -37.04
N GLU A 621 -3.32 3.44 -36.92
CA GLU A 621 -2.77 4.51 -36.09
C GLU A 621 -3.13 5.88 -36.66
N LEU A 622 -2.98 6.04 -37.97
CA LEU A 622 -3.38 7.24 -38.68
C LEU A 622 -4.88 7.50 -38.49
N LEU A 623 -5.74 6.48 -38.62
CA LEU A 623 -7.18 6.58 -38.42
C LEU A 623 -7.50 7.09 -37.01
N CYS A 624 -6.87 6.52 -35.99
CA CYS A 624 -7.03 6.94 -34.59
C CYS A 624 -6.63 8.40 -34.38
N ARG A 625 -5.48 8.82 -34.92
CA ARG A 625 -4.95 10.19 -34.78
C ARG A 625 -5.78 11.22 -35.53
N VAL A 626 -6.25 10.90 -36.74
CA VAL A 626 -7.14 11.76 -37.55
C VAL A 626 -8.49 11.91 -36.87
N ALA A 627 -9.08 10.80 -36.42
CA ALA A 627 -10.34 10.83 -35.71
C ALA A 627 -10.23 11.33 -34.26
N GLY A 628 -9.02 11.51 -33.71
CA GLY A 628 -8.83 11.95 -32.33
C GLY A 628 -9.40 10.98 -31.28
N VAL A 629 -9.42 9.68 -31.59
CA VAL A 629 -9.91 8.61 -30.71
C VAL A 629 -8.79 7.63 -30.36
N ARG A 630 -8.97 6.86 -29.30
CA ARG A 630 -8.03 5.80 -28.90
C ARG A 630 -8.80 4.57 -28.42
N PRO A 631 -9.32 3.73 -29.35
CA PRO A 631 -10.03 2.52 -28.99
C PRO A 631 -9.10 1.55 -28.23
N THR A 632 -9.67 0.80 -27.30
CA THR A 632 -8.98 -0.19 -26.48
C THR A 632 -9.59 -1.58 -26.67
N VAL A 633 -8.86 -2.63 -26.25
CA VAL A 633 -9.40 -4.00 -26.22
C VAL A 633 -10.71 -4.08 -25.43
N ALA A 634 -10.86 -3.28 -24.37
CA ALA A 634 -12.08 -3.24 -23.57
C ALA A 634 -13.28 -2.68 -24.34
N ASP A 635 -13.07 -1.65 -25.17
CA ASP A 635 -14.12 -1.02 -25.98
C ASP A 635 -14.75 -2.01 -26.97
N VAL A 636 -13.96 -2.96 -27.46
CA VAL A 636 -14.40 -3.95 -28.47
C VAL A 636 -14.68 -5.35 -27.90
N SER A 637 -14.30 -5.62 -26.65
CA SER A 637 -14.60 -6.89 -25.97
C SER A 637 -16.00 -6.93 -25.35
N GLY A 638 -16.63 -5.76 -25.20
CA GLY A 638 -17.95 -5.60 -24.60
C GLY A 638 -19.11 -5.82 -25.57
N THR A 639 -20.28 -5.35 -25.15
CA THR A 639 -21.51 -5.40 -25.95
C THR A 639 -21.53 -4.26 -26.98
N ALA A 640 -21.83 -4.60 -28.23
CA ALA A 640 -21.99 -3.70 -29.36
C ALA A 640 -23.40 -3.79 -29.96
N ARG A 641 -23.70 -2.87 -30.89
CA ARG A 641 -24.87 -2.98 -31.76
C ARG A 641 -24.45 -3.68 -33.04
N LEU A 642 -25.18 -4.72 -33.43
CA LEU A 642 -24.75 -5.68 -34.44
C LEU A 642 -25.80 -5.74 -35.56
N ALA A 643 -25.36 -5.78 -36.82
CA ALA A 643 -26.26 -5.99 -37.95
C ALA A 643 -25.61 -6.93 -38.99
N ILE A 644 -26.47 -7.68 -39.70
CA ILE A 644 -26.14 -8.35 -40.95
C ILE A 644 -26.98 -7.63 -42.00
N LEU A 645 -26.31 -6.96 -42.93
CA LEU A 645 -26.92 -6.11 -43.94
C LEU A 645 -27.35 -6.93 -45.15
N ASP A 646 -28.39 -6.49 -45.85
CA ASP A 646 -28.74 -7.08 -47.15
C ASP A 646 -27.66 -6.74 -48.20
N GLU A 647 -27.51 -7.58 -49.22
CA GLU A 647 -26.60 -7.32 -50.36
C GLU A 647 -26.87 -5.96 -51.02
N TYR A 648 -25.80 -5.38 -51.55
CA TYR A 648 -25.81 -4.08 -52.25
C TYR A 648 -26.58 -4.11 -53.58
#